data_AF-A0A8J4EGN3-F1
#
_entry.id   AF-A0A8J4EGN3-F1
#
_cell.length_a   1.000
_cell.length_b   1.000
_cell.length_c   1.000
_cell.angle_alpha   90.00
_cell.angle_beta   90.00
_cell.angle_gamma   90.00
#
_symmetry.space_group_name_H-M   'P 1'
#
loop_
_entity.id
_entity.type
_entity.pdbx_description
1 polymer ?
#
loop_
_entity_poly.entity_id
_entity_poly.type
_entity_poly.pdbx_seq_one_letter_code
_entity_poly.pdbx_strand_id
1 'polypeptide(L)'
;MDGTPFGRIAIVANFTAQPLSEPLAFWLSALRMKAEIAFAEYNQIFQALLAGNGPLTTNRSGANVILVSLGEWRDESGGLVDDLVHAIRSCADRAPVPHLVVCCPADVSTDDGVAEKHLEAAFAGDARVRVLTEDDVRRQYPVAARFDPYGNSTAHVPYTPAMFAALASVTVRALHAAVTPRPKVIVVDADNTLWDGVVGEDGVGGVVVGPARRAFQEFLLDQRAAGRLLALCSRNVGSDVLDVLSGHPDMVLRPGHLAAMRVNWAPKSANLHEIAAELSLGVDSFVFLDDNPVECAEVAAGCPGTLALPLPADAEAVVPFLRHCWPLDVADVTAEDRERADRYRAERDRDRARADAPSLESFLATLDLVVDVRPLGDADLARAAQLTRRTNQFNLTTVRRGPAELASLPDGLRCDVVEVRDRFGDYGQVGVVVTGTEGDALVVETFLVSCRVLGRGVEHRILTTLLGRARAAGLTRVRLPFEPTERNLPALRFLESLPARRVDTSTGARFELPATAEVAPRYTDDGPETAPDAVTVVEAPDAGVDWARVATTLATAEQVLAAVEAHRTTSESTVVTDDPVEAAVAAIWARLLDFPPRSVHDSFFDLGGHSMLIVRFATAVRDELGVELAIDELFTTAFTVADIAHTVRRRQLDRADDAELADLLDELDRLSDEEIRAMLDVER
;
A
#
# COMPACT_ATOMS: atom_id res chain seq x y z
N MET A 1 -4.73 9.02 19.83
CA MET A 1 -4.71 7.59 19.38
C MET A 1 -4.90 7.65 17.86
N ASP A 2 -3.80 7.99 17.18
CA ASP A 2 -3.83 8.56 15.83
C ASP A 2 -3.27 7.50 14.89
N GLY A 3 -4.11 6.98 14.00
CA GLY A 3 -3.75 5.89 13.09
C GLY A 3 -4.69 5.90 11.89
N THR A 4 -4.15 5.57 10.72
CA THR A 4 -4.81 5.72 9.42
C THR A 4 -5.92 4.67 9.28
N PRO A 5 -7.18 5.07 9.04
CA PRO A 5 -8.27 4.12 8.84
C PRO A 5 -8.08 3.35 7.54
N PHE A 6 -7.97 2.02 7.62
CA PHE A 6 -7.85 1.13 6.45
C PHE A 6 -9.20 0.49 6.08
N GLY A 7 -10.04 0.16 7.06
CA GLY A 7 -11.35 -0.48 6.84
C GLY A 7 -11.38 -1.93 7.30
N ARG A 8 -11.96 -2.84 6.52
CA ARG A 8 -12.09 -4.26 6.84
C ARG A 8 -11.18 -5.10 5.97
N ILE A 9 -10.42 -6.01 6.59
CA ILE A 9 -9.68 -7.09 5.94
C ILE A 9 -10.52 -8.36 6.06
N ALA A 10 -11.21 -8.71 4.98
CA ALA A 10 -12.02 -9.93 4.92
C ALA A 10 -11.18 -11.08 4.35
N ILE A 11 -10.99 -12.15 5.12
CA ILE A 11 -10.07 -13.24 4.82
C ILE A 11 -10.85 -14.52 4.58
N VAL A 12 -10.54 -15.23 3.50
CA VAL A 12 -11.01 -16.60 3.25
C VAL A 12 -9.84 -17.50 2.90
N ALA A 13 -9.90 -18.76 3.33
CA ALA A 13 -8.88 -19.75 3.05
C ALA A 13 -9.50 -21.14 2.84
N ASN A 14 -8.74 -22.03 2.16
CA ASN A 14 -9.07 -23.46 2.07
C ASN A 14 -8.50 -24.28 3.24
N PHE A 15 -7.81 -23.61 4.18
CA PHE A 15 -7.32 -24.16 5.44
C PHE A 15 -7.77 -23.30 6.64
N THR A 16 -7.52 -23.72 7.87
CA THR A 16 -7.82 -22.94 9.10
C THR A 16 -6.87 -21.74 9.21
N ALA A 17 -7.39 -20.54 8.91
CA ALA A 17 -6.60 -19.29 8.81
C ALA A 17 -6.61 -18.42 10.08
N GLN A 18 -7.40 -18.79 11.09
CA GLN A 18 -7.55 -18.06 12.36
C GLN A 18 -6.22 -17.75 13.07
N PRO A 19 -5.18 -18.63 13.02
CA PRO A 19 -3.87 -18.31 13.60
C PRO A 19 -3.17 -17.08 13.00
N LEU A 20 -3.63 -16.54 11.86
CA LEU A 20 -3.14 -15.28 11.29
C LEU A 20 -3.58 -14.05 12.09
N SER A 21 -4.63 -14.16 12.91
CA SER A 21 -5.23 -13.03 13.62
C SER A 21 -4.22 -12.22 14.44
N GLU A 22 -3.38 -12.88 15.24
CA GLU A 22 -2.42 -12.17 16.10
C GLU A 22 -1.29 -11.52 15.31
N PRO A 23 -0.59 -12.20 14.38
CA PRO A 23 0.44 -11.55 13.59
C PRO A 23 -0.11 -10.42 12.71
N LEU A 24 -1.34 -10.54 12.17
CA LEU A 24 -2.01 -9.46 11.45
C LEU A 24 -2.27 -8.27 12.36
N ALA A 25 -2.82 -8.49 13.56
CA ALA A 25 -3.10 -7.42 14.53
C ALA A 25 -1.81 -6.70 14.97
N PHE A 26 -0.72 -7.45 15.21
CA PHE A 26 0.59 -6.90 15.50
C PHE A 26 1.08 -5.97 14.39
N TRP A 27 1.03 -6.40 13.13
CA TRP A 27 1.47 -5.58 12.00
C TRP A 27 0.60 -4.34 11.80
N LEU A 28 -0.72 -4.48 11.89
CA LEU A 28 -1.64 -3.35 11.82
C LEU A 28 -1.32 -2.30 12.91
N SER A 29 -1.03 -2.75 14.13
CA SER A 29 -0.59 -1.89 15.23
C SER A 29 0.77 -1.23 14.93
N ALA A 30 1.76 -2.02 14.49
CA ALA A 30 3.10 -1.55 14.18
C ALA A 30 3.12 -0.50 13.03
N LEU A 31 2.21 -0.63 12.08
CA LEU A 31 2.04 0.29 10.95
C LEU A 31 1.01 1.39 11.21
N ARG A 32 0.42 1.42 12.41
CA ARG A 32 -0.66 2.35 12.79
C ARG A 32 -1.85 2.33 11.82
N MET A 33 -2.10 1.17 11.20
CA MET A 33 -3.22 0.92 10.30
C MET A 33 -4.41 0.40 11.11
N LYS A 34 -5.53 1.12 11.10
CA LYS A 34 -6.76 0.67 11.78
C LYS A 34 -7.60 -0.18 10.84
N ALA A 35 -7.59 -1.49 11.05
CA ALA A 35 -8.43 -2.42 10.29
C ALA A 35 -9.20 -3.40 11.18
N GLU A 36 -10.42 -3.74 10.77
CA GLU A 36 -11.21 -4.85 11.30
C GLU A 36 -10.83 -6.13 10.54
N ILE A 37 -10.38 -7.18 11.24
CA ILE A 37 -10.09 -8.49 10.63
C ILE A 37 -11.34 -9.36 10.74
N ALA A 38 -11.82 -9.89 9.62
CA ALA A 38 -12.95 -10.80 9.57
C ALA A 38 -12.60 -12.06 8.79
N PHE A 39 -12.76 -13.24 9.40
CA PHE A 39 -12.56 -14.52 8.75
C PHE A 39 -13.89 -15.08 8.25
N ALA A 40 -13.90 -15.58 7.02
CA ALA A 40 -14.97 -16.45 6.54
C ALA A 40 -14.82 -17.86 7.13
N GLU A 41 -15.91 -18.62 7.10
CA GLU A 41 -15.95 -20.02 7.52
C GLU A 41 -14.92 -20.88 6.76
N TYR A 42 -14.42 -21.91 7.43
CA TYR A 42 -13.40 -22.82 6.91
C TYR A 42 -13.83 -23.50 5.60
N ASN A 43 -12.90 -23.58 4.63
CA ASN A 43 -13.06 -24.26 3.34
C ASN A 43 -14.29 -23.81 2.53
N GLN A 44 -14.60 -22.51 2.59
CA GLN A 44 -15.72 -21.91 1.88
C GLN A 44 -15.26 -20.86 0.85
N ILE A 45 -14.10 -21.05 0.20
CA ILE A 45 -13.58 -20.07 -0.79
C ILE A 45 -14.64 -19.72 -1.85
N PHE A 46 -15.20 -20.72 -2.54
CA PHE A 46 -16.19 -20.49 -3.59
C PHE A 46 -17.49 -19.90 -3.04
N GLN A 47 -17.99 -20.43 -1.92
CA GLN A 47 -19.21 -19.94 -1.29
C GLN A 47 -19.05 -18.48 -0.83
N ALA A 48 -17.91 -18.12 -0.24
CA ALA A 48 -17.64 -16.77 0.24
C ALA A 48 -17.46 -15.77 -0.92
N LEU A 49 -16.79 -16.18 -2.00
CA LEU A 49 -16.59 -15.34 -3.20
C LEU A 49 -17.89 -15.13 -4.00
N LEU A 50 -18.76 -16.14 -4.03
CA LEU A 50 -20.01 -16.13 -4.81
C LEU A 50 -21.26 -15.72 -4.01
N ALA A 51 -21.18 -15.67 -2.68
CA ALA A 51 -22.29 -15.30 -1.82
C ALA A 51 -22.83 -13.91 -2.16
N GLY A 52 -24.15 -13.80 -2.35
CA GLY A 52 -24.80 -12.52 -2.67
C GLY A 52 -24.71 -11.46 -1.56
N ASN A 53 -24.52 -11.88 -0.30
CA ASN A 53 -24.43 -11.00 0.87
C ASN A 53 -23.34 -11.46 1.87
N GLY A 54 -22.19 -11.91 1.35
CA GLY A 54 -21.08 -12.43 2.14
C GLY A 54 -20.10 -11.34 2.59
N PRO A 55 -19.20 -11.64 3.55
CA PRO A 55 -18.25 -10.66 4.09
C PRO A 55 -17.30 -10.10 3.02
N LEU A 56 -16.94 -10.89 2.01
CA LEU A 56 -16.09 -10.45 0.89
C LEU A 56 -16.88 -9.61 -0.12
N THR A 57 -18.07 -10.07 -0.54
CA THR A 57 -18.86 -9.42 -1.60
C THR A 57 -19.54 -8.12 -1.16
N THR A 58 -19.76 -7.96 0.14
CA THR A 58 -20.30 -6.73 0.76
C THR A 58 -19.23 -5.77 1.23
N ASN A 59 -17.95 -6.13 1.13
CA ASN A 59 -16.87 -5.26 1.57
C ASN A 59 -16.81 -3.99 0.71
N ARG A 60 -16.72 -2.82 1.36
CA ARG A 60 -16.70 -1.49 0.71
C ARG A 60 -15.52 -0.64 1.14
N SER A 61 -14.73 -1.08 2.11
CA SER A 61 -13.60 -0.34 2.67
C SER A 61 -12.60 -1.34 3.25
N GLY A 62 -11.31 -1.20 2.94
CA GLY A 62 -10.27 -2.16 3.28
C GLY A 62 -9.92 -3.08 2.11
N ALA A 63 -9.80 -4.38 2.33
CA ALA A 63 -9.38 -5.35 1.32
C ALA A 63 -9.99 -6.74 1.55
N ASN A 64 -10.02 -7.53 0.48
CA ASN A 64 -10.35 -8.95 0.52
C ASN A 64 -9.06 -9.77 0.33
N VAL A 65 -8.83 -10.77 1.18
CA VAL A 65 -7.66 -11.65 1.13
C VAL A 65 -8.13 -13.09 0.92
N ILE A 66 -7.61 -13.73 -0.12
CA ILE A 66 -7.89 -15.10 -0.50
C ILE A 66 -6.60 -15.90 -0.35
N LEU A 67 -6.53 -16.75 0.67
CA LEU A 67 -5.37 -17.60 0.93
C LEU A 67 -5.64 -18.98 0.35
N VAL A 68 -4.79 -19.45 -0.56
CA VAL A 68 -5.03 -20.72 -1.26
C VAL A 68 -3.80 -21.60 -1.18
N SER A 69 -3.95 -22.76 -0.52
CA SER A 69 -3.01 -23.87 -0.66
C SER A 69 -3.42 -24.73 -1.86
N LEU A 70 -2.82 -24.47 -3.03
CA LEU A 70 -3.22 -25.13 -4.29
C LEU A 70 -2.91 -26.64 -4.29
N GLY A 71 -1.89 -27.08 -3.56
CA GLY A 71 -1.54 -28.51 -3.47
C GLY A 71 -2.58 -29.37 -2.72
N GLU A 72 -3.46 -28.76 -1.92
CA GLU A 72 -4.58 -29.46 -1.29
C GLU A 72 -5.78 -29.65 -2.22
N TRP A 73 -5.81 -28.93 -3.34
CA TRP A 73 -6.85 -29.04 -4.35
C TRP A 73 -6.43 -30.02 -5.44
N ARG A 74 -7.03 -31.21 -5.42
CA ARG A 74 -6.87 -32.21 -6.48
C ARG A 74 -7.75 -31.84 -7.67
N ASP A 75 -7.15 -31.25 -8.70
CA ASP A 75 -7.85 -30.95 -9.95
C ASP A 75 -7.94 -32.21 -10.84
N GLU A 76 -8.84 -33.13 -10.51
CA GLU A 76 -9.07 -34.35 -11.30
C GLU A 76 -9.68 -34.06 -12.69
N SER A 77 -10.22 -32.85 -12.90
CA SER A 77 -10.98 -32.43 -14.09
C SER A 77 -10.36 -31.30 -14.91
N GLY A 78 -9.31 -30.64 -14.41
CA GLY A 78 -8.55 -29.57 -15.08
C GLY A 78 -9.20 -28.18 -15.08
N GLY A 79 -10.25 -27.94 -14.29
CA GLY A 79 -11.10 -26.73 -14.37
C GLY A 79 -11.19 -25.92 -13.08
N LEU A 80 -10.63 -26.40 -11.97
CA LEU A 80 -10.83 -25.77 -10.66
C LEU A 80 -10.19 -24.38 -10.56
N VAL A 81 -9.04 -24.20 -11.22
CA VAL A 81 -8.35 -22.90 -11.28
C VAL A 81 -9.15 -21.89 -12.09
N ASP A 82 -9.74 -22.32 -13.21
CA ASP A 82 -10.61 -21.47 -14.03
C ASP A 82 -11.85 -21.02 -13.24
N ASP A 83 -12.47 -21.93 -12.50
CA ASP A 83 -13.59 -21.62 -11.62
C ASP A 83 -13.18 -20.62 -10.53
N LEU A 84 -11.98 -20.78 -9.95
CA LEU A 84 -11.47 -19.84 -8.94
C LEU A 84 -11.24 -18.45 -9.56
N VAL A 85 -10.62 -18.37 -10.74
CA VAL A 85 -10.43 -17.11 -11.48
C VAL A 85 -11.79 -16.44 -11.72
N HIS A 86 -12.80 -17.20 -12.16
CA HIS A 86 -14.14 -16.68 -12.39
C HIS A 86 -14.79 -16.16 -11.09
N ALA A 87 -14.69 -16.92 -10.00
CA ALA A 87 -15.24 -16.53 -8.70
C ALA A 87 -14.59 -15.25 -8.15
N ILE A 88 -13.26 -15.13 -8.26
CA ILE A 88 -12.52 -13.93 -7.84
C ILE A 88 -12.95 -12.72 -8.67
N ARG A 89 -13.04 -12.83 -10.00
CA ARG A 89 -13.53 -11.74 -10.87
C ARG A 89 -14.94 -11.31 -10.50
N SER A 90 -15.83 -12.27 -10.28
CA SER A 90 -17.22 -12.01 -9.85
C SER A 90 -17.28 -11.28 -8.50
N CYS A 91 -16.41 -11.64 -7.56
CA CYS A 91 -16.29 -10.93 -6.29
C CYS A 91 -15.75 -9.49 -6.47
N ALA A 92 -14.68 -9.32 -7.26
CA ALA A 92 -14.06 -8.03 -7.54
C ALA A 92 -14.98 -7.05 -8.30
N ASP A 93 -15.95 -7.55 -9.06
CA ASP A 93 -16.99 -6.73 -9.69
C ASP A 93 -18.06 -6.26 -8.69
N ARG A 94 -18.31 -7.03 -7.62
CA ARG A 94 -19.31 -6.70 -6.58
C ARG A 94 -18.74 -5.86 -5.44
N ALA A 95 -17.46 -6.04 -5.11
CA ALA A 95 -16.77 -5.38 -4.02
C ALA A 95 -15.68 -4.45 -4.58
N PRO A 96 -15.85 -3.13 -4.51
CA PRO A 96 -14.89 -2.15 -5.05
C PRO A 96 -13.70 -1.93 -4.09
N VAL A 97 -13.14 -3.02 -3.57
CA VAL A 97 -11.94 -3.03 -2.71
C VAL A 97 -10.83 -3.83 -3.41
N PRO A 98 -9.54 -3.60 -3.07
CA PRO A 98 -8.46 -4.46 -3.52
C PRO A 98 -8.67 -5.93 -3.09
N HIS A 99 -8.35 -6.85 -3.97
CA HIS A 99 -8.36 -8.30 -3.72
C HIS A 99 -6.94 -8.82 -3.80
N LEU A 100 -6.49 -9.48 -2.74
CA LEU A 100 -5.18 -10.10 -2.65
C LEU A 100 -5.35 -11.62 -2.62
N VAL A 101 -4.79 -12.30 -3.61
CA VAL A 101 -4.69 -13.76 -3.64
C VAL A 101 -3.28 -14.12 -3.19
N VAL A 102 -3.15 -14.98 -2.18
CA VAL A 102 -1.85 -15.48 -1.70
C VAL A 102 -1.81 -16.98 -1.94
N CYS A 103 -0.92 -17.41 -2.84
CA CYS A 103 -0.60 -18.81 -3.05
C CYS A 103 0.27 -19.29 -1.88
N CYS A 104 -0.34 -20.01 -0.95
CA CYS A 104 0.33 -20.49 0.25
C CYS A 104 1.12 -21.78 -0.04
N PRO A 105 2.26 -22.01 0.65
CA PRO A 105 3.08 -23.19 0.40
C PRO A 105 2.32 -24.49 0.56
N ALA A 106 2.53 -25.44 -0.35
CA ALA A 106 1.95 -26.78 -0.27
C ALA A 106 2.99 -27.82 0.19
N ASP A 107 2.58 -28.78 1.02
CA ASP A 107 3.45 -29.87 1.49
C ASP A 107 3.81 -30.84 0.36
N VAL A 108 2.87 -31.00 -0.59
CA VAL A 108 3.06 -31.79 -1.81
C VAL A 108 2.71 -30.91 -3.01
N SER A 109 3.67 -30.69 -3.91
CA SER A 109 3.39 -30.05 -5.20
C SER A 109 2.65 -31.04 -6.09
N THR A 110 1.45 -30.66 -6.56
CA THR A 110 0.57 -31.54 -7.34
C THR A 110 0.72 -31.36 -8.86
N ASP A 111 1.32 -30.25 -9.32
CA ASP A 111 1.30 -29.86 -10.73
C ASP A 111 2.51 -29.01 -11.21
N ASP A 112 3.66 -29.03 -10.52
CA ASP A 112 4.84 -28.20 -10.83
C ASP A 112 4.55 -26.68 -10.92
N GLY A 113 3.53 -26.21 -10.21
CA GLY A 113 3.15 -24.80 -10.13
C GLY A 113 2.39 -24.28 -11.36
N VAL A 114 1.76 -25.18 -12.13
CA VAL A 114 0.96 -24.81 -13.31
C VAL A 114 -0.27 -23.99 -12.91
N ALA A 115 -0.99 -24.39 -11.87
CA ALA A 115 -2.16 -23.69 -11.34
C ALA A 115 -1.81 -22.28 -10.85
N GLU A 116 -0.68 -22.14 -10.17
CA GLU A 116 -0.18 -20.87 -9.67
C GLU A 116 0.16 -19.90 -10.82
N LYS A 117 0.92 -20.39 -11.82
CA LYS A 117 1.22 -19.61 -13.03
C LYS A 117 -0.04 -19.21 -13.81
N HIS A 118 -1.05 -20.07 -13.80
CA HIS A 118 -2.34 -19.75 -14.43
C HIS A 118 -3.05 -18.61 -13.67
N LEU A 119 -3.12 -18.66 -12.34
CA LEU A 119 -3.68 -17.56 -11.54
C LEU A 119 -2.92 -16.26 -11.76
N GLU A 120 -1.58 -16.30 -11.72
CA GLU A 120 -0.73 -15.14 -11.98
C GLU A 120 -1.00 -14.54 -13.37
N ALA A 121 -1.02 -15.37 -14.41
CA ALA A 121 -1.30 -14.93 -15.78
C ALA A 121 -2.73 -14.37 -15.95
N ALA A 122 -3.73 -14.95 -15.25
CA ALA A 122 -5.12 -14.54 -15.36
C ALA A 122 -5.41 -13.15 -14.79
N PHE A 123 -4.57 -12.67 -13.86
CA PHE A 123 -4.69 -11.38 -13.19
C PHE A 123 -3.49 -10.44 -13.46
N ALA A 124 -2.59 -10.81 -14.37
CA ALA A 124 -1.47 -9.98 -14.76
C ALA A 124 -1.95 -8.61 -15.28
N GLY A 125 -1.57 -7.54 -14.58
CA GLY A 125 -1.97 -6.17 -14.90
C GLY A 125 -3.40 -5.77 -14.47
N ASP A 126 -4.12 -6.62 -13.74
CA ASP A 126 -5.40 -6.25 -13.14
C ASP A 126 -5.18 -5.25 -11.99
N ALA A 127 -5.86 -4.11 -12.03
CA ALA A 127 -5.71 -3.07 -11.01
C ALA A 127 -6.45 -3.39 -9.69
N ARG A 128 -7.36 -4.37 -9.69
CA ARG A 128 -8.21 -4.75 -8.54
C ARG A 128 -7.76 -6.03 -7.88
N VAL A 129 -7.10 -6.93 -8.61
CA VAL A 129 -6.68 -8.24 -8.11
C VAL A 129 -5.17 -8.37 -8.20
N ARG A 130 -4.52 -8.64 -7.07
CA ARG A 130 -3.09 -8.94 -7.00
C ARG A 130 -2.90 -10.39 -6.56
N VAL A 131 -2.00 -11.09 -7.23
CA VAL A 131 -1.59 -12.46 -6.86
C VAL A 131 -0.19 -12.40 -6.27
N LEU A 132 0.03 -13.06 -5.13
CA LEU A 132 1.34 -13.36 -4.57
C LEU A 132 1.63 -14.84 -4.74
N THR A 133 2.76 -15.14 -5.36
CA THR A 133 3.25 -16.49 -5.59
C THR A 133 3.82 -17.12 -4.32
N GLU A 134 3.97 -18.45 -4.27
CA GLU A 134 4.68 -19.11 -3.18
C GLU A 134 6.14 -18.61 -3.11
N ASP A 135 6.73 -18.33 -4.27
CA ASP A 135 8.08 -17.78 -4.36
C ASP A 135 8.17 -16.36 -3.78
N ASP A 136 7.15 -15.52 -3.97
CA ASP A 136 7.07 -14.22 -3.30
C ASP A 136 7.06 -14.39 -1.78
N VAL A 137 6.25 -15.31 -1.26
CA VAL A 137 6.19 -15.59 0.18
C VAL A 137 7.55 -16.03 0.70
N ARG A 138 8.18 -17.00 0.01
CA ARG A 138 9.49 -17.55 0.37
C ARG A 138 10.61 -16.52 0.30
N ARG A 139 10.62 -15.67 -0.71
CA ARG A 139 11.65 -14.63 -0.88
C ARG A 139 11.52 -13.52 0.15
N GLN A 140 10.30 -13.15 0.52
CA GLN A 140 10.05 -12.06 1.45
C GLN A 140 10.23 -12.49 2.91
N TYR A 141 9.72 -13.66 3.31
CA TYR A 141 9.83 -14.19 4.67
C TYR A 141 10.10 -15.70 4.61
N PRO A 142 11.36 -16.11 4.40
CA PRO A 142 11.72 -17.52 4.31
C PRO A 142 11.50 -18.24 5.65
N VAL A 143 10.85 -19.40 5.59
CA VAL A 143 10.63 -20.27 6.76
C VAL A 143 11.16 -21.67 6.45
N ALA A 144 12.02 -22.18 7.32
CA ALA A 144 12.63 -23.51 7.16
C ALA A 144 11.62 -24.64 7.47
N ALA A 145 10.98 -24.58 8.64
CA ALA A 145 9.97 -25.54 9.08
C ALA A 145 8.56 -24.96 8.86
N ARG A 146 7.95 -25.28 7.71
CA ARG A 146 6.72 -24.62 7.24
C ARG A 146 5.45 -25.29 7.75
N PHE A 147 5.45 -26.62 7.82
CA PHE A 147 4.24 -27.42 8.04
C PHE A 147 4.14 -27.97 9.45
N ASP A 148 2.91 -28.06 9.97
CA ASP A 148 2.56 -28.78 11.20
C ASP A 148 1.64 -29.96 10.84
N PRO A 149 2.19 -31.18 10.66
CA PRO A 149 1.39 -32.35 10.31
C PRO A 149 0.35 -32.72 11.36
N TYR A 150 0.65 -32.48 12.64
CA TYR A 150 -0.26 -32.81 13.74
C TYR A 150 -1.45 -31.84 13.77
N GLY A 151 -1.16 -30.54 13.72
CA GLY A 151 -2.18 -29.49 13.59
C GLY A 151 -3.06 -29.69 12.36
N ASN A 152 -2.46 -30.07 11.22
CA ASN A 152 -3.21 -30.28 9.98
C ASN A 152 -4.20 -31.43 10.10
N SER A 153 -3.76 -32.57 10.63
CA SER A 153 -4.59 -33.77 10.76
C SER A 153 -5.75 -33.62 11.76
N THR A 154 -5.61 -32.72 12.74
CA THR A 154 -6.56 -32.59 13.86
C THR A 154 -7.54 -31.44 13.68
N ALA A 155 -7.06 -30.29 13.16
CA ALA A 155 -7.82 -29.04 13.10
C ALA A 155 -7.68 -28.32 11.75
N HIS A 156 -7.12 -28.99 10.73
CA HIS A 156 -6.84 -28.39 9.41
C HIS A 156 -5.98 -27.12 9.50
N VAL A 157 -5.03 -27.11 10.44
CA VAL A 157 -4.03 -26.05 10.63
C VAL A 157 -2.72 -26.55 10.02
N PRO A 158 -2.43 -26.26 8.73
CA PRO A 158 -1.32 -26.90 8.02
C PRO A 158 0.05 -26.32 8.35
N TYR A 159 0.12 -25.15 8.95
CA TYR A 159 1.34 -24.35 9.05
C TYR A 159 1.84 -24.21 10.49
N THR A 160 3.15 -24.08 10.65
CA THR A 160 3.77 -23.71 11.92
C THR A 160 3.44 -22.25 12.29
N PRO A 161 3.56 -21.85 13.58
CA PRO A 161 3.38 -20.45 13.99
C PRO A 161 4.28 -19.46 13.23
N ALA A 162 5.53 -19.85 12.95
CA ALA A 162 6.46 -19.03 12.17
C ALA A 162 5.96 -18.84 10.72
N MET A 163 5.40 -19.88 10.11
CA MET A 163 4.83 -19.78 8.76
C MET A 163 3.56 -18.92 8.74
N PHE A 164 2.72 -18.95 9.78
CA PHE A 164 1.61 -18.00 9.91
C PHE A 164 2.10 -16.55 10.09
N ALA A 165 3.15 -16.32 10.87
CA ALA A 165 3.78 -15.01 10.99
C ALA A 165 4.31 -14.52 9.64
N ALA A 166 4.93 -15.39 8.83
CA ALA A 166 5.35 -15.07 7.47
C ALA A 166 4.18 -14.71 6.56
N LEU A 167 3.12 -15.54 6.51
CA LEU A 167 1.91 -15.30 5.70
C LEU A 167 1.22 -13.99 6.07
N ALA A 168 1.12 -13.67 7.36
CA ALA A 168 0.58 -12.39 7.81
C ALA A 168 1.46 -11.21 7.39
N SER A 169 2.79 -11.35 7.51
CA SER A 169 3.75 -10.30 7.15
C SER A 169 3.66 -9.95 5.66
N VAL A 170 3.67 -10.97 4.78
CA VAL A 170 3.55 -10.76 3.32
C VAL A 170 2.18 -10.21 2.93
N THR A 171 1.12 -10.64 3.62
CA THR A 171 -0.24 -10.13 3.41
C THR A 171 -0.30 -8.64 3.74
N VAL A 172 0.13 -8.24 4.94
CA VAL A 172 0.08 -6.83 5.34
C VAL A 172 1.03 -5.97 4.52
N ARG A 173 2.22 -6.46 4.18
CA ARG A 173 3.16 -5.77 3.27
C ARG A 173 2.52 -5.49 1.91
N ALA A 174 1.81 -6.45 1.34
CA ALA A 174 1.13 -6.26 0.05
C ALA A 174 -0.07 -5.31 0.15
N LEU A 175 -0.85 -5.38 1.23
CA LEU A 175 -1.96 -4.46 1.48
C LEU A 175 -1.48 -3.02 1.71
N HIS A 176 -0.41 -2.85 2.50
CA HIS A 176 0.26 -1.58 2.74
C HIS A 176 0.75 -0.97 1.41
N ALA A 177 1.45 -1.75 0.59
CA ALA A 177 1.94 -1.31 -0.72
C ALA A 177 0.83 -0.89 -1.71
N ALA A 178 -0.42 -1.31 -1.49
CA ALA A 178 -1.57 -0.94 -2.32
C ALA A 178 -2.18 0.41 -1.94
N VAL A 179 -2.01 0.86 -0.69
CA VAL A 179 -2.61 2.11 -0.17
C VAL A 179 -1.60 3.20 0.13
N THR A 180 -0.33 2.83 0.28
CA THR A 180 0.74 3.77 0.63
C THR A 180 1.41 4.33 -0.63
N PRO A 181 1.45 5.66 -0.80
CA PRO A 181 2.20 6.29 -1.88
C PRO A 181 3.67 5.91 -1.81
N ARG A 182 4.24 5.50 -2.94
CA ARG A 182 5.68 5.16 -2.99
C ARG A 182 6.54 6.42 -3.09
N PRO A 183 7.73 6.41 -2.47
CA PRO A 183 8.74 7.39 -2.76
C PRO A 183 9.12 7.37 -4.24
N LYS A 184 9.29 8.56 -4.81
CA LYS A 184 9.58 8.78 -6.23
C LYS A 184 11.07 8.95 -6.49
N VAL A 185 11.82 9.39 -5.48
CA VAL A 185 13.26 9.70 -5.59
C VAL A 185 14.02 8.96 -4.49
N ILE A 186 15.10 8.28 -4.87
CA ILE A 186 16.11 7.78 -3.95
C ILE A 186 17.33 8.69 -4.07
N VAL A 187 17.67 9.38 -3.00
CA VAL A 187 18.86 10.20 -2.88
C VAL A 187 19.89 9.43 -2.07
N VAL A 188 21.10 9.29 -2.58
CA VAL A 188 22.18 8.52 -1.93
C VAL A 188 23.40 9.39 -1.66
N ASP A 189 24.13 9.08 -0.60
CA ASP A 189 25.49 9.57 -0.40
C ASP A 189 26.51 8.84 -1.30
N ALA A 190 27.75 9.33 -1.35
CA ALA A 190 28.84 8.76 -2.15
C ALA A 190 29.82 7.93 -1.30
N ASP A 191 30.68 8.60 -0.53
CA ASP A 191 31.71 7.96 0.30
C ASP A 191 31.09 7.02 1.34
N ASN A 192 31.70 5.85 1.57
CA ASN A 192 31.22 4.78 2.45
C ASN A 192 29.78 4.29 2.21
N THR A 193 29.15 4.75 1.13
CA THR A 193 27.79 4.40 0.72
C THR A 193 27.80 3.69 -0.63
N LEU A 194 28.23 4.37 -1.70
CA LEU A 194 28.38 3.80 -3.05
C LEU A 194 29.68 3.01 -3.23
N TRP A 195 30.71 3.35 -2.48
CA TRP A 195 32.01 2.69 -2.43
C TRP A 195 32.56 2.75 -1.00
N ASP A 196 33.60 1.98 -0.73
CA ASP A 196 34.34 2.05 0.53
C ASP A 196 35.50 3.04 0.40
N GLY A 197 35.71 3.87 1.42
CA GLY A 197 36.74 4.90 1.45
C GLY A 197 36.20 6.31 1.23
N VAL A 198 37.07 7.30 1.49
CA VAL A 198 36.76 8.73 1.38
C VAL A 198 37.55 9.30 0.21
N VAL A 199 36.89 9.64 -0.89
CA VAL A 199 37.57 10.03 -2.14
C VAL A 199 38.50 11.24 -1.96
N GLY A 200 38.16 12.16 -1.06
CA GLY A 200 39.00 13.34 -0.76
C GLY A 200 40.31 13.01 -0.05
N GLU A 201 40.38 11.87 0.65
CA GLU A 201 41.56 11.41 1.40
C GLU A 201 42.34 10.33 0.63
N ASP A 202 41.62 9.34 0.11
CA ASP A 202 42.16 8.16 -0.55
C ASP A 202 42.45 8.38 -2.05
N GLY A 203 41.84 9.43 -2.63
CA GLY A 203 41.87 9.71 -4.06
C GLY A 203 41.04 8.70 -4.88
N VAL A 204 40.83 9.03 -6.16
CA VAL A 204 40.01 8.23 -7.10
C VAL A 204 40.49 6.78 -7.25
N GLY A 205 41.79 6.53 -7.09
CA GLY A 205 42.37 5.18 -7.18
C GLY A 205 42.41 4.41 -5.85
N GLY A 206 42.07 5.05 -4.73
CA GLY A 206 42.08 4.43 -3.40
C GLY A 206 40.71 3.95 -2.92
N VAL A 207 39.63 4.42 -3.53
CA VAL A 207 38.26 3.94 -3.23
C VAL A 207 38.06 2.52 -3.75
N VAL A 208 37.27 1.72 -3.03
CA VAL A 208 37.04 0.31 -3.36
C VAL A 208 35.56 0.05 -3.61
N VAL A 209 35.24 -0.55 -4.76
CA VAL A 209 33.88 -1.03 -5.07
C VAL A 209 33.86 -2.55 -4.94
N GLY A 210 33.71 -3.03 -3.70
CA GLY A 210 33.59 -4.45 -3.41
C GLY A 210 32.26 -5.07 -3.87
N PRO A 211 32.10 -6.40 -3.76
CA PRO A 211 30.87 -7.10 -4.18
C PRO A 211 29.60 -6.55 -3.52
N ALA A 212 29.65 -6.21 -2.23
CA ALA A 212 28.52 -5.65 -1.49
C ALA A 212 28.10 -4.27 -2.02
N ARG A 213 29.06 -3.37 -2.26
CA ARG A 213 28.82 -2.03 -2.84
C ARG A 213 28.29 -2.13 -4.26
N ARG A 214 28.81 -3.07 -5.05
CA ARG A 214 28.28 -3.38 -6.38
C ARG A 214 26.81 -3.85 -6.31
N ALA A 215 26.49 -4.78 -5.42
CA ALA A 215 25.12 -5.25 -5.24
C ALA A 215 24.16 -4.12 -4.81
N PHE A 216 24.63 -3.19 -3.97
CA PHE A 216 23.85 -1.99 -3.63
C PHE A 216 23.62 -1.08 -4.85
N GLN A 217 24.64 -0.85 -5.68
CA GLN A 217 24.46 -0.08 -6.92
C GLN A 217 23.50 -0.76 -7.90
N GLU A 218 23.56 -2.09 -8.04
CA GLU A 218 22.62 -2.88 -8.85
C GLU A 218 21.19 -2.74 -8.31
N PHE A 219 21.00 -2.81 -6.98
CA PHE A 219 19.71 -2.54 -6.36
C PHE A 219 19.18 -1.14 -6.72
N LEU A 220 20.01 -0.10 -6.69
CA LEU A 220 19.58 1.25 -7.11
C LEU A 220 19.18 1.29 -8.59
N LEU A 221 19.87 0.55 -9.46
CA LEU A 221 19.51 0.45 -10.87
C LEU A 221 18.21 -0.31 -11.09
N ASP A 222 17.91 -1.33 -10.30
CA ASP A 222 16.62 -2.02 -10.31
C ASP A 222 15.49 -1.07 -9.88
N GLN A 223 15.72 -0.25 -8.84
CA GLN A 223 14.78 0.79 -8.43
C GLN A 223 14.55 1.83 -9.53
N ARG A 224 15.59 2.19 -10.28
CA ARG A 224 15.49 3.07 -11.44
C ARG A 224 14.71 2.42 -12.59
N ALA A 225 14.96 1.14 -12.88
CA ALA A 225 14.23 0.38 -13.88
C ALA A 225 12.74 0.25 -13.52
N ALA A 226 12.43 0.24 -12.22
CA ALA A 226 11.09 0.30 -11.67
C ALA A 226 10.44 1.70 -11.71
N GLY A 227 11.11 2.70 -12.30
CA GLY A 227 10.57 4.04 -12.52
C GLY A 227 10.88 5.08 -11.44
N ARG A 228 11.73 4.75 -10.45
CA ARG A 228 12.22 5.73 -9.48
C ARG A 228 13.34 6.58 -10.08
N LEU A 229 13.47 7.79 -9.56
CA LEU A 229 14.61 8.65 -9.86
C LEU A 229 15.72 8.40 -8.86
N LEU A 230 16.96 8.47 -9.34
CA LEU A 230 18.15 8.44 -8.48
C LEU A 230 18.76 9.83 -8.45
N ALA A 231 19.16 10.29 -7.27
CA ALA A 231 19.95 11.50 -7.11
C ALA A 231 21.12 11.27 -6.15
N LEU A 232 22.14 12.11 -6.26
CA LEU A 232 23.31 12.06 -5.37
C LEU A 232 23.33 13.32 -4.49
N CYS A 233 23.48 13.15 -3.18
CA CYS A 233 23.68 14.25 -2.24
C CYS A 233 24.84 13.91 -1.32
N SER A 234 25.98 14.56 -1.53
CA SER A 234 27.24 14.18 -0.89
C SER A 234 28.12 15.38 -0.54
N ARG A 235 28.90 15.26 0.55
CA ARG A 235 29.79 16.32 1.03
C ARG A 235 31.21 16.11 0.54
N ASN A 236 31.43 16.40 -0.73
CA ASN A 236 32.71 16.23 -1.40
C ASN A 236 33.01 17.37 -2.39
N VAL A 237 34.18 17.30 -3.00
CA VAL A 237 34.50 18.05 -4.21
C VAL A 237 33.84 17.36 -5.40
N GLY A 238 33.04 18.11 -6.17
CA GLY A 238 32.25 17.57 -7.27
C GLY A 238 33.04 16.90 -8.39
N SER A 239 34.26 17.37 -8.69
CA SER A 239 35.14 16.74 -9.69
C SER A 239 35.54 15.33 -9.29
N ASP A 240 35.90 15.12 -8.04
CA ASP A 240 36.50 13.87 -7.57
C ASP A 240 35.45 12.75 -7.57
N VAL A 241 34.24 13.07 -7.12
CA VAL A 241 33.08 12.18 -7.21
C VAL A 241 32.74 11.84 -8.66
N LEU A 242 32.78 12.83 -9.56
CA LEU A 242 32.49 12.61 -10.98
C LEU A 242 33.55 11.72 -11.66
N ASP A 243 34.81 11.86 -11.27
CA ASP A 243 35.93 11.06 -11.75
C ASP A 243 35.79 9.60 -11.30
N VAL A 244 35.38 9.34 -10.05
CA VAL A 244 35.07 7.97 -9.59
C VAL A 244 33.89 7.38 -10.36
N LEU A 245 32.77 8.09 -10.44
CA LEU A 245 31.56 7.61 -11.13
C LEU A 245 31.81 7.29 -12.61
N SER A 246 32.62 8.11 -13.27
CA SER A 246 32.92 8.00 -14.71
C SER A 246 34.07 7.04 -15.02
N GLY A 247 35.10 7.03 -14.17
CA GLY A 247 36.39 6.41 -14.47
C GLY A 247 36.67 5.10 -13.75
N HIS A 248 36.02 4.83 -12.61
CA HIS A 248 36.30 3.61 -11.85
C HIS A 248 35.73 2.38 -12.56
N PRO A 249 36.53 1.33 -12.82
CA PRO A 249 36.14 0.18 -13.65
C PRO A 249 34.99 -0.62 -13.04
N ASP A 250 34.97 -0.74 -11.70
CA ASP A 250 33.97 -1.54 -10.98
C ASP A 250 32.69 -0.78 -10.61
N MET A 251 32.65 0.54 -10.84
CA MET A 251 31.42 1.31 -10.67
C MET A 251 30.39 0.85 -11.70
N VAL A 252 29.17 0.55 -11.26
CA VAL A 252 28.04 0.18 -12.12
C VAL A 252 27.12 1.38 -12.30
N LEU A 253 26.93 2.15 -11.24
CA LEU A 253 26.24 3.43 -11.30
C LEU A 253 27.10 4.45 -12.04
N ARG A 254 26.49 5.16 -13.00
CA ARG A 254 27.13 6.17 -13.85
C ARG A 254 26.39 7.50 -13.71
N PRO A 255 27.03 8.64 -14.03
CA PRO A 255 26.37 9.95 -13.95
C PRO A 255 25.08 10.03 -14.77
N GLY A 256 25.01 9.32 -15.91
CA GLY A 256 23.80 9.25 -16.74
C GLY A 256 22.61 8.53 -16.09
N HIS A 257 22.82 7.77 -15.01
CA HIS A 257 21.76 7.13 -14.24
C HIS A 257 21.12 8.07 -13.21
N LEU A 258 21.80 9.18 -12.85
CA LEU A 258 21.37 10.15 -11.84
C LEU A 258 20.58 11.29 -12.50
N ALA A 259 19.39 11.55 -11.98
CA ALA A 259 18.52 12.65 -12.40
C ALA A 259 19.04 14.01 -11.91
N ALA A 260 19.56 14.08 -10.69
CA ALA A 260 20.13 15.28 -10.09
C ALA A 260 21.34 14.94 -9.21
N MET A 261 22.23 15.90 -9.00
CA MET A 261 23.40 15.77 -8.14
C MET A 261 23.62 17.07 -7.37
N ARG A 262 23.92 16.96 -6.07
CA ARG A 262 24.46 18.04 -5.24
C ARG A 262 25.67 17.51 -4.50
N VAL A 263 26.85 17.93 -4.96
CA VAL A 263 28.14 17.53 -4.38
C VAL A 263 28.87 18.79 -3.97
N ASN A 264 28.72 19.17 -2.71
CA ASN A 264 29.25 20.40 -2.13
C ASN A 264 29.25 20.28 -0.59
N TRP A 265 29.77 21.29 0.10
CA TRP A 265 29.88 21.30 1.57
C TRP A 265 28.65 21.90 2.28
N ALA A 266 27.54 22.11 1.59
CA ALA A 266 26.30 22.58 2.21
C ALA A 266 25.63 21.44 3.02
N PRO A 267 24.74 21.78 3.98
CA PRO A 267 23.93 20.78 4.68
C PRO A 267 23.13 19.90 3.69
N LYS A 268 23.01 18.59 3.99
CA LYS A 268 22.34 17.66 3.08
C LYS A 268 20.85 17.98 2.95
N SER A 269 20.19 18.41 4.03
CA SER A 269 18.81 18.90 3.97
C SER A 269 18.60 20.07 3.00
N ALA A 270 19.53 21.03 2.95
CA ALA A 270 19.45 22.16 2.02
C ALA A 270 19.61 21.69 0.57
N ASN A 271 20.59 20.82 0.31
CA ASN A 271 20.79 20.21 -1.01
C ASN A 271 19.57 19.38 -1.46
N LEU A 272 18.90 18.68 -0.54
CA LEU A 272 17.68 17.93 -0.84
C LEU A 272 16.53 18.84 -1.29
N HIS A 273 16.35 20.01 -0.67
CA HIS A 273 15.36 20.99 -1.12
C HIS A 273 15.66 21.51 -2.53
N GLU A 274 16.94 21.75 -2.85
CA GLU A 274 17.32 22.17 -4.20
C GLU A 274 17.07 21.06 -5.22
N ILE A 275 17.37 19.79 -4.89
CA ILE A 275 17.06 18.64 -5.74
C ILE A 275 15.54 18.52 -5.93
N ALA A 276 14.77 18.67 -4.86
CA ALA A 276 13.31 18.64 -4.91
C ALA A 276 12.73 19.73 -5.82
N ALA A 277 13.25 20.95 -5.72
CA ALA A 277 12.89 22.06 -6.60
C ALA A 277 13.26 21.79 -8.07
N GLU A 278 14.49 21.32 -8.33
CA GLU A 278 14.95 20.94 -9.68
C GLU A 278 14.06 19.86 -10.30
N LEU A 279 13.66 18.86 -9.52
CA LEU A 279 12.80 17.77 -9.99
C LEU A 279 11.30 18.13 -9.96
N SER A 280 10.91 19.31 -9.47
CA SER A 280 9.52 19.69 -9.27
C SER A 280 8.72 18.67 -8.44
N LEU A 281 9.32 18.17 -7.37
CA LEU A 281 8.75 17.18 -6.45
C LEU A 281 8.82 17.68 -5.00
N GLY A 282 7.95 17.16 -4.13
CA GLY A 282 8.03 17.40 -2.68
C GLY A 282 9.04 16.48 -2.00
N VAL A 283 9.69 16.95 -0.95
CA VAL A 283 10.66 16.18 -0.13
C VAL A 283 10.02 15.00 0.60
N ASP A 284 8.70 15.00 0.76
CA ASP A 284 7.87 13.88 1.24
C ASP A 284 7.87 12.66 0.30
N SER A 285 8.28 12.85 -0.96
CA SER A 285 8.43 11.77 -1.93
C SER A 285 9.84 11.19 -2.02
N PHE A 286 10.75 11.58 -1.11
CA PHE A 286 12.16 11.24 -1.15
C PHE A 286 12.50 10.16 -0.11
N VAL A 287 13.41 9.26 -0.49
CA VAL A 287 14.18 8.43 0.43
C VAL A 287 15.62 8.92 0.40
N PHE A 288 16.24 9.10 1.57
CA PHE A 288 17.64 9.44 1.69
C PHE A 288 18.42 8.29 2.32
N LEU A 289 19.47 7.82 1.65
CA LEU A 289 20.32 6.70 2.08
C LEU A 289 21.75 7.19 2.33
N ASP A 290 22.27 6.89 3.52
CA ASP A 290 23.58 7.33 3.98
C ASP A 290 24.09 6.35 5.05
N ASP A 291 25.38 6.05 5.09
CA ASP A 291 25.98 5.23 6.14
C ASP A 291 26.11 5.99 7.47
N ASN A 292 26.16 7.32 7.43
CA ASN A 292 26.31 8.16 8.60
C ASN A 292 24.94 8.52 9.23
N PRO A 293 24.62 7.97 10.41
CA PRO A 293 23.34 8.23 11.06
C PRO A 293 23.14 9.70 11.46
N VAL A 294 24.23 10.47 11.63
CA VAL A 294 24.16 11.91 11.94
C VAL A 294 23.62 12.69 10.74
N GLU A 295 24.03 12.35 9.52
CA GLU A 295 23.53 12.99 8.30
C GLU A 295 22.08 12.59 8.03
N CYS A 296 21.69 11.33 8.28
CA CYS A 296 20.27 10.93 8.25
C CYS A 296 19.41 11.72 9.25
N ALA A 297 19.90 11.92 10.48
CA ALA A 297 19.20 12.69 11.49
C ALA A 297 19.07 14.18 11.11
N GLU A 298 20.11 14.75 10.49
CA GLU A 298 20.11 16.11 9.94
C GLU A 298 19.04 16.26 8.85
N VAL A 299 19.00 15.33 7.89
CA VAL A 299 17.98 15.31 6.84
C VAL A 299 16.58 15.13 7.41
N ALA A 300 16.39 14.22 8.37
CA ALA A 300 15.08 14.00 9.00
C ALA A 300 14.57 15.26 9.73
N ALA A 301 15.47 16.03 10.35
CA ALA A 301 15.14 17.28 11.01
C ALA A 301 14.88 18.44 10.02
N GLY A 302 15.70 18.54 8.97
CA GLY A 302 15.66 19.63 7.99
C GLY A 302 14.61 19.44 6.89
N CYS A 303 14.24 18.20 6.56
CA CYS A 303 13.27 17.83 5.53
C CYS A 303 12.16 16.92 6.12
N PRO A 304 11.25 17.45 6.96
CA PRO A 304 10.14 16.65 7.50
C PRO A 304 9.31 16.02 6.37
N GLY A 305 9.25 14.70 6.35
CA GLY A 305 8.57 13.91 5.30
C GLY A 305 9.51 13.07 4.45
N THR A 306 10.80 13.41 4.36
CA THR A 306 11.80 12.53 3.72
C THR A 306 12.03 11.30 4.58
N LEU A 307 11.98 10.12 3.97
CA LEU A 307 12.37 8.88 4.64
C LEU A 307 13.89 8.77 4.65
N ALA A 308 14.54 9.21 5.74
CA ALA A 308 15.97 9.05 5.94
C ALA A 308 16.28 7.69 6.59
N LEU A 309 17.08 6.86 5.91
CA LEU A 309 17.45 5.52 6.36
C LEU A 309 18.97 5.44 6.57
N PRO A 310 19.43 5.31 7.82
CA PRO A 310 20.84 5.02 8.08
C PRO A 310 21.14 3.59 7.62
N LEU A 311 22.09 3.46 6.70
CA LEU A 311 22.50 2.17 6.19
C LEU A 311 23.29 1.40 7.27
N PRO A 312 23.17 0.07 7.33
CA PRO A 312 24.01 -0.74 8.19
C PRO A 312 25.51 -0.49 7.93
N ALA A 313 26.31 -0.44 9.01
CA ALA A 313 27.76 -0.27 8.90
C ALA A 313 28.43 -1.44 8.14
N ASP A 314 27.83 -2.62 8.21
CA ASP A 314 28.23 -3.76 7.39
C ASP A 314 27.60 -3.65 5.99
N ALA A 315 28.45 -3.46 4.98
CA ALA A 315 28.04 -3.35 3.58
C ALA A 315 27.27 -4.58 3.09
N GLU A 316 27.55 -5.79 3.59
CA GLU A 316 26.83 -7.01 3.19
C GLU A 316 25.38 -7.01 3.67
N ALA A 317 25.09 -6.33 4.78
CA ALA A 317 23.76 -6.22 5.36
C ALA A 317 22.88 -5.14 4.68
N VAL A 318 23.46 -4.24 3.88
CA VAL A 318 22.76 -3.11 3.26
C VAL A 318 21.62 -3.55 2.34
N VAL A 319 21.89 -4.45 1.38
CA VAL A 319 20.85 -4.90 0.44
C VAL A 319 19.75 -5.72 1.14
N PRO A 320 20.06 -6.69 2.03
CA PRO A 320 19.06 -7.34 2.87
C PRO A 320 18.19 -6.35 3.66
N PHE A 321 18.81 -5.35 4.30
CA PHE A 321 18.10 -4.30 5.02
C PHE A 321 17.12 -3.55 4.12
N LEU A 322 17.58 -3.04 2.96
CA LEU A 322 16.74 -2.28 2.03
C LEU A 322 15.60 -3.12 1.45
N ARG A 323 15.80 -4.43 1.26
CA ARG A 323 14.73 -5.37 0.84
C ARG A 323 13.64 -5.55 1.90
N HIS A 324 13.88 -5.18 3.16
CA HIS A 324 12.85 -5.16 4.21
C HIS A 324 12.35 -3.76 4.56
N CYS A 325 12.84 -2.72 3.90
CA CYS A 325 12.22 -1.40 3.93
C CYS A 325 11.07 -1.35 2.92
N TRP A 326 9.83 -1.63 3.35
CA TRP A 326 8.68 -1.79 2.45
C TRP A 326 8.38 -0.60 1.52
N PRO A 327 8.67 0.68 1.88
CA PRO A 327 8.58 1.79 0.92
C PRO A 327 9.49 1.64 -0.31
N LEU A 328 10.50 0.78 -0.25
CA LEU A 328 11.41 0.44 -1.35
C LEU A 328 10.92 -0.75 -2.20
N ASP A 329 9.75 -1.29 -1.92
CA ASP A 329 9.20 -2.39 -2.71
C ASP A 329 8.99 -1.97 -4.17
N VAL A 330 9.44 -2.84 -5.05
CA VAL A 330 9.18 -2.77 -6.49
C VAL A 330 7.98 -3.69 -6.74
N ALA A 331 6.79 -3.13 -6.95
CA ALA A 331 5.70 -3.92 -7.56
C ALA A 331 5.75 -3.77 -9.08
N ASP A 332 5.08 -4.70 -9.76
CA ASP A 332 5.03 -4.84 -11.21
C ASP A 332 5.03 -3.50 -11.93
N VAL A 333 6.15 -3.28 -12.61
CA VAL A 333 6.48 -2.00 -13.23
C VAL A 333 5.45 -1.71 -14.31
N THR A 334 4.57 -0.76 -14.05
CA THR A 334 3.61 -0.29 -15.06
C THR A 334 4.39 0.31 -16.24
N ALA A 335 3.84 0.23 -17.45
CA ALA A 335 4.47 0.83 -18.63
C ALA A 335 4.73 2.35 -18.43
N GLU A 336 3.86 3.03 -17.67
CA GLU A 336 3.96 4.45 -17.36
C GLU A 336 5.12 4.80 -16.40
N ASP A 337 5.52 3.86 -15.53
CA ASP A 337 6.66 4.05 -14.61
C ASP A 337 8.01 3.92 -15.33
N ARG A 338 8.13 3.02 -16.33
CA ARG A 338 9.34 2.93 -17.18
C ARG A 338 9.59 4.20 -17.99
N GLU A 339 8.52 4.81 -18.49
CA GLU A 339 8.58 6.05 -19.27
C GLU A 339 8.86 7.30 -18.40
N ARG A 340 8.84 7.20 -17.06
CA ARG A 340 9.08 8.34 -16.17
C ARG A 340 10.55 8.75 -16.13
N ALA A 341 11.49 7.81 -16.03
CA ALA A 341 12.92 8.11 -15.99
C ALA A 341 13.43 8.75 -17.30
N ASP A 342 12.83 8.37 -18.44
CA ASP A 342 13.14 8.93 -19.75
C ASP A 342 12.58 10.35 -19.93
N ARG A 343 11.38 10.61 -19.39
CA ARG A 343 10.79 11.96 -19.35
C ARG A 343 11.62 12.96 -18.55
N TYR A 344 12.22 12.56 -17.42
CA TYR A 344 13.09 13.45 -16.63
C TYR A 344 14.43 13.74 -17.31
N ARG A 345 15.03 12.75 -18.01
CA ARG A 345 16.21 13.02 -18.85
C ARG A 345 15.88 14.02 -19.96
N ALA A 346 14.76 13.82 -20.63
CA ALA A 346 14.26 14.76 -21.64
C ALA A 346 14.01 16.15 -21.05
N GLU A 347 13.42 16.26 -19.85
CA GLU A 347 13.20 17.56 -19.19
C GLU A 347 14.51 18.23 -18.76
N ARG A 348 15.49 17.49 -18.25
CA ARG A 348 16.81 18.05 -17.91
C ARG A 348 17.59 18.52 -19.14
N ASP A 349 17.48 17.79 -20.24
CA ASP A 349 18.04 18.21 -21.53
C ASP A 349 17.33 19.45 -22.09
N ARG A 350 16.01 19.56 -21.88
CA ARG A 350 15.22 20.77 -22.18
C ARG A 350 15.63 21.95 -21.32
N ASP A 351 15.77 21.80 -20.01
CA ASP A 351 16.13 22.88 -19.10
C ASP A 351 17.54 23.39 -19.35
N ARG A 352 18.48 22.49 -19.65
CA ARG A 352 19.82 22.86 -20.09
C ARG A 352 19.79 23.62 -21.41
N ALA A 353 19.05 23.12 -22.40
CA ALA A 353 18.89 23.81 -23.67
C ALA A 353 18.15 25.16 -23.54
N ARG A 354 17.30 25.32 -22.52
CA ARG A 354 16.63 26.58 -22.18
C ARG A 354 17.60 27.57 -21.54
N ALA A 355 18.43 27.11 -20.59
CA ALA A 355 19.45 27.92 -19.94
C ALA A 355 20.51 28.42 -20.94
N ASP A 356 20.84 27.59 -21.94
CA ASP A 356 21.80 27.91 -22.99
C ASP A 356 21.20 28.79 -24.12
N ALA A 357 19.87 28.98 -24.14
CA ALA A 357 19.20 29.74 -25.20
C ALA A 357 19.18 31.25 -24.90
N PRO A 358 19.40 32.10 -25.92
CA PRO A 358 19.45 33.56 -25.74
C PRO A 358 18.07 34.21 -25.48
N SER A 359 16.97 33.51 -25.76
CA SER A 359 15.60 33.94 -25.44
C SER A 359 14.61 32.76 -25.44
N LEU A 360 13.44 32.93 -24.83
CA LEU A 360 12.37 31.93 -24.83
C LEU A 360 11.92 31.57 -26.25
N GLU A 361 11.82 32.56 -27.15
CA GLU A 361 11.48 32.34 -28.56
C GLU A 361 12.54 31.49 -29.27
N SER A 362 13.84 31.79 -29.06
CA SER A 362 14.94 31.00 -29.63
C SER A 362 14.93 29.57 -29.11
N PHE A 363 14.62 29.36 -27.84
CA PHE A 363 14.48 28.03 -27.27
C PHE A 363 13.31 27.26 -27.90
N LEU A 364 12.12 27.84 -27.95
CA LEU A 364 10.92 27.20 -28.50
C LEU A 364 11.07 26.85 -29.99
N ALA A 365 11.77 27.69 -30.76
CA ALA A 365 12.10 27.39 -32.16
C ALA A 365 13.00 26.15 -32.31
N THR A 366 13.88 25.90 -31.34
CA THR A 366 14.77 24.72 -31.34
C THR A 366 14.10 23.43 -30.89
N LEU A 367 12.91 23.50 -30.25
CA LEU A 367 12.20 22.31 -29.77
C LEU A 367 11.70 21.41 -30.91
N ASP A 368 11.55 21.92 -32.12
CA ASP A 368 10.94 21.21 -33.26
C ASP A 368 9.61 20.55 -32.88
N LEU A 369 8.72 21.37 -32.31
CA LEU A 369 7.51 20.88 -31.67
C LEU A 369 6.47 20.44 -32.72
N VAL A 370 6.13 19.15 -32.68
CA VAL A 370 5.13 18.48 -33.53
C VAL A 370 3.83 18.35 -32.73
N VAL A 371 2.75 18.92 -33.25
CA VAL A 371 1.40 18.79 -32.68
C VAL A 371 0.55 17.98 -33.63
N ASP A 372 0.09 16.82 -33.20
CA ASP A 372 -0.85 15.98 -33.94
C ASP A 372 -2.26 16.12 -33.36
N VAL A 373 -3.24 16.36 -34.23
CA VAL A 373 -4.65 16.53 -33.88
C VAL A 373 -5.47 15.52 -34.67
N ARG A 374 -5.78 14.40 -34.02
CA ARG A 374 -6.41 13.23 -34.66
C ARG A 374 -7.78 12.90 -34.04
N PRO A 375 -8.67 12.20 -34.76
CA PRO A 375 -9.93 11.70 -34.19
C PRO A 375 -9.70 10.84 -32.95
N LEU A 376 -10.63 10.92 -32.00
CA LEU A 376 -10.70 10.04 -30.83
C LEU A 376 -10.93 8.58 -31.25
N GLY A 377 -10.09 7.65 -30.79
CA GLY A 377 -10.31 6.21 -30.92
C GLY A 377 -10.69 5.52 -29.60
N ASP A 378 -11.08 4.25 -29.66
CA ASP A 378 -11.54 3.49 -28.48
C ASP A 378 -10.49 3.42 -27.36
N ALA A 379 -9.22 3.29 -27.72
CA ALA A 379 -8.10 3.25 -26.77
C ALA A 379 -7.89 4.57 -26.01
N ASP A 380 -8.38 5.69 -26.55
CA ASP A 380 -8.17 7.03 -25.98
C ASP A 380 -9.25 7.42 -24.96
N LEU A 381 -10.37 6.69 -24.91
CA LEU A 381 -11.58 7.08 -24.17
C LEU A 381 -11.33 7.34 -22.68
N ALA A 382 -10.60 6.42 -22.03
CA ALA A 382 -10.29 6.54 -20.61
C ALA A 382 -9.42 7.78 -20.32
N ARG A 383 -8.42 8.02 -21.16
CA ARG A 383 -7.46 9.10 -20.99
C ARG A 383 -8.05 10.47 -21.35
N ALA A 384 -8.84 10.55 -22.43
CA ALA A 384 -9.58 11.75 -22.81
C ALA A 384 -10.58 12.15 -21.71
N ALA A 385 -11.34 11.19 -21.16
CA ALA A 385 -12.24 11.45 -20.03
C ALA A 385 -11.48 11.97 -18.81
N GLN A 386 -10.33 11.38 -18.48
CA GLN A 386 -9.48 11.85 -17.39
C GLN A 386 -9.00 13.30 -17.60
N LEU A 387 -8.62 13.67 -18.82
CA LEU A 387 -8.19 15.03 -19.17
C LEU A 387 -9.32 16.05 -18.96
N THR A 388 -10.56 15.73 -19.34
CA THR A 388 -11.71 16.63 -19.13
C THR A 388 -11.99 16.90 -17.65
N ARG A 389 -11.68 15.94 -16.77
CA ARG A 389 -11.90 16.07 -15.31
C ARG A 389 -10.75 16.79 -14.59
N ARG A 390 -9.50 16.58 -15.03
CA ARG A 390 -8.31 17.10 -14.34
C ARG A 390 -7.85 18.46 -14.85
N THR A 391 -8.20 18.84 -16.08
CA THR A 391 -7.70 20.08 -16.69
C THR A 391 -8.64 21.24 -16.39
N ASN A 392 -8.21 22.10 -15.45
CA ASN A 392 -8.97 23.28 -15.02
C ASN A 392 -8.32 24.63 -15.39
N GLN A 393 -7.00 24.67 -15.65
CA GLN A 393 -6.28 25.92 -15.91
C GLN A 393 -6.41 26.41 -17.36
N PHE A 394 -6.37 25.51 -18.34
CA PHE A 394 -6.64 25.82 -19.74
C PHE A 394 -7.80 24.95 -20.22
N ASN A 395 -9.01 25.37 -19.85
CA ASN A 395 -10.26 24.76 -20.24
C ASN A 395 -11.29 25.88 -20.45
N LEU A 396 -11.84 25.98 -21.66
CA LEU A 396 -12.70 27.11 -22.00
C LEU A 396 -14.09 27.05 -21.36
N THR A 397 -14.68 25.87 -21.21
CA THR A 397 -16.10 25.69 -20.80
C THR A 397 -16.28 24.80 -19.58
N THR A 398 -15.24 24.11 -19.13
CA THR A 398 -15.27 23.17 -18.00
C THR A 398 -16.23 21.98 -18.16
N VAL A 399 -16.72 21.72 -19.37
CA VAL A 399 -17.55 20.56 -19.70
C VAL A 399 -16.74 19.28 -19.44
N ARG A 400 -17.22 18.46 -18.50
CA ARG A 400 -16.59 17.18 -18.12
C ARG A 400 -17.35 16.05 -18.79
N ARG A 401 -16.65 15.14 -19.46
CA ARG A 401 -17.25 13.99 -20.13
C ARG A 401 -16.63 12.69 -19.62
N GLY A 402 -17.47 11.70 -19.33
CA GLY A 402 -17.04 10.33 -19.02
C GLY A 402 -16.69 9.53 -20.28
N PRO A 403 -16.07 8.35 -20.14
CA PRO A 403 -15.73 7.49 -21.28
C PRO A 403 -16.95 7.12 -22.14
N ALA A 404 -18.08 6.78 -21.52
CA ALA A 404 -19.32 6.45 -22.23
C ALA A 404 -19.86 7.65 -23.04
N GLU A 405 -19.84 8.86 -22.47
CA GLU A 405 -20.31 10.07 -23.15
C GLU A 405 -19.41 10.50 -24.32
N LEU A 406 -18.11 10.20 -24.24
CA LEU A 406 -17.17 10.42 -25.34
C LEU A 406 -17.30 9.36 -26.44
N ALA A 407 -17.65 8.12 -26.07
CA ALA A 407 -17.90 7.05 -27.03
C ALA A 407 -19.23 7.25 -27.79
N SER A 408 -20.24 7.81 -27.14
CA SER A 408 -21.57 8.06 -27.71
C SER A 408 -21.87 9.56 -27.82
N LEU A 409 -21.03 10.30 -28.56
CA LEU A 409 -21.27 11.71 -28.82
C LEU A 409 -22.53 11.90 -29.69
N PRO A 410 -23.33 12.96 -29.44
CA PRO A 410 -24.45 13.31 -30.30
C PRO A 410 -24.07 13.46 -31.78
N ASP A 411 -25.00 13.11 -32.67
CA ASP A 411 -24.82 13.27 -34.12
C ASP A 411 -24.46 14.72 -34.48
N GLY A 412 -23.40 14.87 -35.27
CA GLY A 412 -22.88 16.19 -35.68
C GLY A 412 -21.76 16.75 -34.80
N LEU A 413 -21.43 16.10 -33.68
CA LEU A 413 -20.26 16.41 -32.87
C LEU A 413 -19.08 15.48 -33.21
N ARG A 414 -17.88 16.03 -33.13
CA ARG A 414 -16.61 15.34 -33.35
C ARG A 414 -15.66 15.63 -32.19
N CYS A 415 -15.08 14.58 -31.63
CA CYS A 415 -14.00 14.69 -30.65
C CYS A 415 -12.65 14.34 -31.29
N ASP A 416 -11.68 15.21 -31.08
CA ASP A 416 -10.28 15.01 -31.44
C ASP A 416 -9.41 15.05 -30.19
N VAL A 417 -8.33 14.27 -30.25
CA VAL A 417 -7.30 14.23 -29.23
C VAL A 417 -6.04 14.91 -29.75
N VAL A 418 -5.32 15.58 -28.86
CA VAL A 418 -4.11 16.30 -29.20
C VAL A 418 -2.92 15.61 -28.56
N GLU A 419 -1.98 15.18 -29.39
CA GLU A 419 -0.68 14.65 -28.98
C GLU A 419 0.42 15.63 -29.36
N VAL A 420 1.44 15.74 -28.52
CA VAL A 420 2.54 16.69 -28.73
C VAL A 420 3.86 16.00 -28.50
N ARG A 421 4.79 16.19 -29.44
CA ARG A 421 6.16 15.68 -29.38
C ARG A 421 7.14 16.82 -29.64
N ASP A 422 8.32 16.76 -29.05
CA ASP A 422 9.44 17.63 -29.38
C ASP A 422 10.70 16.79 -29.65
N ARG A 423 11.82 17.45 -29.98
CA ARG A 423 13.10 16.76 -30.22
C ARG A 423 13.66 15.98 -29.03
N PHE A 424 13.13 16.23 -27.82
CA PHE A 424 13.60 15.62 -26.57
C PHE A 424 12.68 14.48 -26.10
N GLY A 425 11.43 14.40 -26.55
CA GLY A 425 10.51 13.32 -26.24
C GLY A 425 9.02 13.63 -26.45
N ASP A 426 8.17 12.67 -26.13
CA ASP A 426 6.70 12.77 -26.25
C ASP A 426 6.08 13.35 -24.96
N TYR A 427 5.16 14.31 -25.11
CA TYR A 427 4.33 14.81 -24.01
C TYR A 427 3.07 13.95 -23.81
N GLY A 428 2.79 13.03 -24.73
CA GLY A 428 1.62 12.18 -24.84
C GLY A 428 0.36 12.95 -25.21
N GLN A 429 -0.80 12.36 -24.93
CA GLN A 429 -2.10 12.99 -25.16
C GLN A 429 -2.30 14.17 -24.19
N VAL A 430 -2.12 15.40 -24.67
CA VAL A 430 -2.12 16.64 -23.88
C VAL A 430 -3.42 17.43 -23.95
N GLY A 431 -4.29 17.16 -24.92
CA GLY A 431 -5.49 17.96 -25.13
C GLY A 431 -6.66 17.18 -25.68
N VAL A 432 -7.86 17.75 -25.51
CA VAL A 432 -9.11 17.25 -26.06
C VAL A 432 -9.85 18.43 -26.67
N VAL A 433 -10.35 18.25 -27.89
CA VAL A 433 -11.16 19.24 -28.58
C VAL A 433 -12.45 18.59 -29.06
N VAL A 434 -13.58 19.17 -28.71
CA VAL A 434 -14.90 18.75 -29.22
C VAL A 434 -15.46 19.87 -30.07
N THR A 435 -15.83 19.55 -31.30
CA THR A 435 -16.37 20.51 -32.27
C THR A 435 -17.70 20.04 -32.85
N GLY A 436 -18.56 21.00 -33.15
CA GLY A 436 -19.80 20.83 -33.89
C GLY A 436 -19.93 21.89 -34.98
N THR A 437 -20.96 21.77 -35.81
CA THR A 437 -21.27 22.77 -36.85
C THR A 437 -22.63 23.40 -36.57
N GLU A 438 -22.68 24.73 -36.59
CA GLU A 438 -23.93 25.49 -36.42
C GLU A 438 -23.99 26.63 -37.44
N GLY A 439 -24.88 26.51 -38.43
CA GLY A 439 -25.01 27.48 -39.51
C GLY A 439 -23.72 27.59 -40.33
N ASP A 440 -23.10 28.78 -40.33
CA ASP A 440 -21.85 29.08 -41.04
C ASP A 440 -20.61 29.02 -40.12
N ALA A 441 -20.73 28.44 -38.92
CA ALA A 441 -19.68 28.43 -37.91
C ALA A 441 -19.29 27.03 -37.46
N LEU A 442 -17.99 26.82 -37.25
CA LEU A 442 -17.47 25.69 -36.47
C LEU A 442 -17.53 26.08 -34.99
N VAL A 443 -18.33 25.38 -34.21
CA VAL A 443 -18.51 25.64 -32.77
C VAL A 443 -17.62 24.69 -31.99
N VAL A 444 -16.76 25.25 -31.13
CA VAL A 444 -15.89 24.45 -30.26
C VAL A 444 -16.58 24.29 -28.90
N GLU A 445 -17.08 23.12 -28.57
CA GLU A 445 -17.73 22.89 -27.26
C GLU A 445 -16.72 22.69 -26.14
N THR A 446 -15.63 21.99 -26.45
CA THR A 446 -14.55 21.69 -25.51
C THR A 446 -13.24 22.04 -26.18
N PHE A 447 -12.45 22.85 -25.51
CA PHE A 447 -11.05 23.08 -25.86
C PHE A 447 -10.29 23.09 -24.55
N LEU A 448 -9.50 22.05 -24.33
CA LEU A 448 -8.63 21.96 -23.18
C LEU A 448 -7.24 21.49 -23.57
N VAL A 449 -6.25 22.01 -22.86
CA VAL A 449 -4.84 21.67 -23.03
C VAL A 449 -4.22 21.54 -21.64
N SER A 450 -3.44 20.49 -21.44
CA SER A 450 -2.74 20.25 -20.18
C SER A 450 -1.68 21.34 -19.94
N CYS A 451 -1.52 21.73 -18.67
CA CYS A 451 -0.54 22.74 -18.23
C CYS A 451 0.91 22.44 -18.67
N ARG A 452 1.26 21.18 -18.94
CA ARG A 452 2.61 20.74 -19.37
C ARG A 452 3.08 21.31 -20.72
N VAL A 453 2.16 21.71 -21.59
CA VAL A 453 2.50 22.30 -22.91
C VAL A 453 2.00 23.74 -23.06
N LEU A 454 1.45 24.31 -21.99
CA LEU A 454 0.87 25.64 -22.02
C LEU A 454 1.95 26.71 -22.27
N GLY A 455 1.67 27.67 -23.17
CA GLY A 455 2.61 28.74 -23.52
C GLY A 455 3.69 28.32 -24.53
N ARG A 456 3.65 27.08 -25.04
CA ARG A 456 4.57 26.58 -26.08
C ARG A 456 4.01 26.76 -27.51
N GLY A 457 2.89 27.46 -27.68
CA GLY A 457 2.23 27.66 -28.97
C GLY A 457 1.37 26.47 -29.44
N VAL A 458 1.13 25.48 -28.58
CA VAL A 458 0.29 24.31 -28.89
C VAL A 458 -1.16 24.75 -29.12
N GLU A 459 -1.68 25.61 -28.25
CA GLU A 459 -3.02 26.20 -28.38
C GLU A 459 -3.21 26.93 -29.72
N HIS A 460 -2.18 27.62 -30.21
CA HIS A 460 -2.20 28.30 -31.51
C HIS A 460 -2.24 27.30 -32.66
N ARG A 461 -1.44 26.21 -32.60
CA ARG A 461 -1.41 25.16 -33.63
C ARG A 461 -2.71 24.35 -33.71
N ILE A 462 -3.32 24.05 -32.56
CA ILE A 462 -4.66 23.45 -32.49
C ILE A 462 -5.65 24.38 -33.19
N LEU A 463 -5.67 25.67 -32.84
CA LEU A 463 -6.61 26.63 -33.43
C LEU A 463 -6.40 26.81 -34.94
N THR A 464 -5.16 26.84 -35.43
CA THR A 464 -4.85 26.85 -36.87
C THR A 464 -5.42 25.62 -37.57
N THR A 465 -5.34 24.44 -36.94
CA THR A 465 -5.95 23.20 -37.46
C THR A 465 -7.47 23.34 -37.55
N LEU A 466 -8.12 23.90 -36.52
CA LEU A 466 -9.57 24.15 -36.52
C LEU A 466 -9.99 25.17 -37.58
N LEU A 467 -9.23 26.25 -37.77
CA LEU A 467 -9.47 27.25 -38.82
C LEU A 467 -9.33 26.62 -40.21
N GLY A 468 -8.32 25.78 -40.43
CA GLY A 468 -8.15 25.01 -41.67
C GLY A 468 -9.34 24.08 -41.95
N ARG A 469 -9.84 23.38 -40.92
CA ARG A 469 -11.04 22.53 -41.03
C ARG A 469 -12.30 23.34 -41.33
N ALA A 470 -12.49 24.48 -40.68
CA ALA A 470 -13.60 25.38 -40.97
C ALA A 470 -13.59 25.83 -42.45
N ARG A 471 -12.42 26.24 -42.97
CA ARG A 471 -12.25 26.59 -44.39
C ARG A 471 -12.59 25.41 -45.31
N ALA A 472 -12.09 24.22 -45.01
CA ALA A 472 -12.34 23.02 -45.81
C ALA A 472 -13.83 22.61 -45.83
N ALA A 473 -14.55 22.88 -44.74
CA ALA A 473 -15.99 22.66 -44.62
C ALA A 473 -16.85 23.80 -45.19
N GLY A 474 -16.24 24.85 -45.76
CA GLY A 474 -16.96 26.02 -46.30
C GLY A 474 -17.55 26.95 -45.24
N LEU A 475 -17.11 26.85 -43.99
CA LEU A 475 -17.55 27.67 -42.86
C LEU A 475 -16.76 28.99 -42.82
N THR A 476 -17.43 30.07 -42.43
CA THR A 476 -16.86 31.43 -42.48
C THR A 476 -16.18 31.83 -41.17
N ARG A 477 -16.45 31.11 -40.08
CA ARG A 477 -15.97 31.46 -38.72
C ARG A 477 -15.82 30.26 -37.79
N VAL A 478 -15.00 30.44 -36.76
CA VAL A 478 -14.85 29.53 -35.61
C VAL A 478 -15.34 30.24 -34.36
N ARG A 479 -16.16 29.57 -33.55
CA ARG A 479 -16.71 30.09 -32.29
C ARG A 479 -16.11 29.35 -31.11
N LEU A 480 -15.52 30.10 -30.18
CA LEU A 480 -14.92 29.63 -28.94
C LEU A 480 -15.75 30.17 -27.75
N PRO A 481 -16.61 29.37 -27.12
CA PRO A 481 -17.26 29.73 -25.86
C PRO A 481 -16.24 29.77 -24.73
N PHE A 482 -16.45 30.66 -23.76
CA PHE A 482 -15.64 30.79 -22.56
C PHE A 482 -16.54 31.00 -21.34
N GLU A 483 -16.41 30.14 -20.34
CA GLU A 483 -17.07 30.25 -19.04
C GLU A 483 -16.01 30.58 -17.98
N PRO A 484 -16.07 31.76 -17.35
CA PRO A 484 -15.07 32.19 -16.40
C PRO A 484 -15.10 31.36 -15.11
N THR A 485 -13.91 30.98 -14.63
CA THR A 485 -13.69 30.38 -13.32
C THR A 485 -12.47 31.03 -12.66
N GLU A 486 -12.29 30.79 -11.35
CA GLU A 486 -11.10 31.26 -10.62
C GLU A 486 -9.79 30.67 -11.17
N ARG A 487 -9.85 29.54 -11.89
CA ARG A 487 -8.67 28.78 -12.30
C ARG A 487 -8.33 28.88 -13.78
N ASN A 488 -9.27 29.25 -14.66
CA ASN A 488 -9.06 29.26 -16.11
C ASN A 488 -8.65 30.62 -16.70
N LEU A 489 -8.03 31.48 -15.88
CA LEU A 489 -7.44 32.75 -16.33
C LEU A 489 -6.43 32.58 -17.49
N PRO A 490 -5.58 31.53 -17.55
CA PRO A 490 -4.71 31.32 -18.71
C PRO A 490 -5.45 31.13 -20.03
N ALA A 491 -6.60 30.44 -20.01
CA ALA A 491 -7.47 30.28 -21.18
C ALA A 491 -8.06 31.63 -21.64
N LEU A 492 -8.48 32.49 -20.70
CA LEU A 492 -8.98 33.82 -21.04
C LEU A 492 -7.90 34.68 -21.70
N ARG A 493 -6.69 34.71 -21.14
CA ARG A 493 -5.56 35.47 -21.70
C ARG A 493 -5.22 35.03 -23.12
N PHE A 494 -5.26 33.72 -23.38
CA PHE A 494 -5.11 33.20 -24.73
C PHE A 494 -6.21 33.72 -25.66
N LEU A 495 -7.49 33.63 -25.27
CA LEU A 495 -8.59 34.11 -26.10
C LEU A 495 -8.52 35.61 -26.39
N GLU A 496 -8.10 36.42 -25.42
CA GLU A 496 -7.90 37.86 -25.55
C GLU A 496 -6.70 38.24 -26.43
N SER A 497 -5.74 37.33 -26.59
CA SER A 497 -4.59 37.52 -27.50
C SER A 497 -4.96 37.31 -28.98
N LEU A 498 -6.09 36.66 -29.26
CA LEU A 498 -6.53 36.32 -30.61
C LEU A 498 -7.15 37.52 -31.33
N PRO A 499 -7.11 37.57 -32.68
CA PRO A 499 -7.86 38.52 -33.48
C PRO A 499 -9.36 38.14 -33.54
N ALA A 500 -9.98 37.96 -32.37
CA ALA A 500 -11.34 37.48 -32.20
C ALA A 500 -12.28 38.60 -31.75
N ARG A 501 -13.52 38.60 -32.25
CA ARG A 501 -14.58 39.44 -31.71
C ARG A 501 -15.16 38.78 -30.46
N ARG A 502 -15.01 39.42 -29.31
CA ARG A 502 -15.67 39.02 -28.06
C ARG A 502 -17.15 39.45 -28.07
N VAL A 503 -18.02 38.54 -27.65
CA VAL A 503 -19.46 38.75 -27.45
C VAL A 503 -19.81 38.19 -26.08
N ASP A 504 -20.21 39.05 -25.14
CA ASP A 504 -20.58 38.57 -23.80
C ASP A 504 -21.91 37.79 -23.84
N THR A 505 -22.02 36.77 -22.99
CA THR A 505 -23.21 35.91 -22.86
C THR A 505 -23.72 35.92 -21.41
N SER A 506 -24.86 35.28 -21.15
CA SER A 506 -25.43 35.22 -19.80
C SER A 506 -24.57 34.50 -18.76
N THR A 507 -23.71 33.59 -19.20
CA THR A 507 -22.88 32.73 -18.34
C THR A 507 -21.37 32.91 -18.57
N GLY A 508 -20.96 33.78 -19.48
CA GLY A 508 -19.55 33.98 -19.83
C GLY A 508 -19.36 34.87 -21.05
N ALA A 509 -18.53 34.42 -21.99
CA ALA A 509 -18.27 35.12 -23.24
C ALA A 509 -18.14 34.14 -24.42
N ARG A 510 -18.28 34.64 -25.64
CA ARG A 510 -18.01 33.92 -26.88
C ARG A 510 -17.03 34.71 -27.72
N PHE A 511 -15.98 34.06 -28.18
CA PHE A 511 -14.97 34.63 -29.07
C PHE A 511 -15.20 34.10 -30.48
N GLU A 512 -15.36 35.00 -31.45
CA GLU A 512 -15.61 34.66 -32.85
C GLU A 512 -14.41 35.05 -33.71
N LEU A 513 -13.80 34.07 -34.36
CA LEU A 513 -12.69 34.28 -35.30
C LEU A 513 -13.18 34.04 -36.74
N PRO A 514 -12.81 34.90 -37.70
CA PRO A 514 -12.95 34.57 -39.12
C PRO A 514 -12.19 33.28 -39.43
N ALA A 515 -12.75 32.40 -40.26
CA ALA A 515 -12.06 31.19 -40.69
C ALA A 515 -10.75 31.51 -41.42
N THR A 516 -10.62 32.72 -41.99
CA THR A 516 -9.40 33.24 -42.62
C THR A 516 -8.35 33.81 -41.66
N ALA A 517 -8.62 33.89 -40.36
CA ALA A 517 -7.69 34.45 -39.40
C ALA A 517 -6.34 33.71 -39.41
N GLU A 518 -5.28 34.49 -39.20
CA GLU A 518 -3.94 33.98 -38.92
C GLU A 518 -3.69 34.10 -37.41
N VAL A 519 -3.25 32.99 -36.82
CA VAL A 519 -3.02 32.87 -35.39
C VAL A 519 -1.59 32.38 -35.21
N ALA A 520 -0.77 33.20 -34.55
CA ALA A 520 0.64 32.89 -34.28
C ALA A 520 0.94 33.24 -32.82
N PRO A 521 1.78 32.44 -32.13
CA PRO A 521 2.16 32.74 -30.76
C PRO A 521 2.95 34.06 -30.71
N ARG A 522 2.58 34.93 -29.76
CA ARG A 522 3.37 36.13 -29.41
C ARG A 522 4.08 35.84 -28.09
N TYR A 523 5.41 35.80 -28.12
CA TYR A 523 6.23 35.57 -26.94
C TYR A 523 6.65 36.92 -26.35
N THR A 524 6.22 37.20 -25.12
CA THR A 524 6.72 38.35 -24.33
C THR A 524 7.79 37.86 -23.36
N ASP A 525 8.86 38.65 -23.15
CA ASP A 525 10.00 38.30 -22.29
C ASP A 525 9.68 38.19 -20.79
N ASP A 526 8.44 38.47 -20.38
CA ASP A 526 7.98 38.15 -19.04
C ASP A 526 7.78 36.63 -18.94
N GLY A 527 8.78 35.97 -18.34
CA GLY A 527 8.79 34.53 -18.12
C GLY A 527 7.50 34.06 -17.45
N PRO A 528 7.05 32.81 -17.71
CA PRO A 528 5.88 32.28 -17.02
C PRO A 528 6.19 32.21 -15.53
N GLU A 529 5.52 33.06 -14.76
CA GLU A 529 5.46 32.98 -13.30
C GLU A 529 4.67 31.72 -12.94
N THR A 530 5.37 30.59 -12.88
CA THR A 530 4.82 29.34 -12.35
C THR A 530 4.67 29.51 -10.85
N ALA A 531 3.48 29.92 -10.42
CA ALA A 531 3.09 29.75 -9.02
C ALA A 531 3.21 28.25 -8.69
N PRO A 532 3.95 27.86 -7.64
CA PRO A 532 3.99 26.47 -7.20
C PRO A 532 2.55 26.07 -6.83
N ASP A 533 2.05 25.02 -7.48
CA ASP A 533 0.82 24.36 -7.04
C ASP A 533 1.00 24.03 -5.56
N ALA A 534 0.16 24.61 -4.71
CA ALA A 534 0.06 24.19 -3.32
C ALA A 534 -0.40 22.73 -3.33
N VAL A 535 0.58 21.83 -3.24
CA VAL A 535 0.34 20.43 -2.95
C VAL A 535 -0.28 20.39 -1.58
N THR A 536 -1.59 20.18 -1.52
CA THR A 536 -2.24 19.71 -0.30
C THR A 536 -1.55 18.42 0.11
N VAL A 537 -0.70 18.54 1.12
CA VAL A 537 -0.08 17.43 1.84
C VAL A 537 -1.22 16.65 2.49
N VAL A 538 -1.63 15.56 1.85
CA VAL A 538 -2.35 14.50 2.55
C VAL A 538 -1.27 13.79 3.36
N GLU A 539 -1.40 13.75 4.68
CA GLU A 539 -0.47 13.00 5.54
C GLU A 539 -0.31 11.59 5.00
N ALA A 540 0.93 11.19 4.71
CA ALA A 540 1.23 9.86 4.25
C ALA A 540 0.87 8.84 5.35
N PRO A 541 0.32 7.65 5.01
CA PRO A 541 -0.02 6.60 5.97
C PRO A 541 1.14 6.16 6.88
N ASP A 542 2.38 6.45 6.49
CA ASP A 542 3.62 6.01 7.13
C ASP A 542 4.21 7.02 8.13
N ALA A 543 3.54 8.15 8.38
CA ALA A 543 4.04 9.16 9.32
C ALA A 543 4.23 8.55 10.72
N GLY A 544 5.49 8.26 11.07
CA GLY A 544 5.89 7.67 12.36
C GLY A 544 6.06 6.15 12.38
N VAL A 545 6.10 5.47 11.23
CA VAL A 545 6.57 4.06 11.15
C VAL A 545 8.10 4.04 11.14
N ASP A 546 8.69 3.25 12.04
CA ASP A 546 10.13 3.04 12.10
C ASP A 546 10.53 1.90 11.13
N TRP A 547 10.81 2.27 9.89
CA TRP A 547 11.22 1.35 8.84
C TRP A 547 12.60 0.73 9.09
N ALA A 548 13.49 1.41 9.82
CA ALA A 548 14.77 0.86 10.21
C ALA A 548 14.58 -0.30 11.20
N ARG A 549 13.66 -0.15 12.17
CA ARG A 549 13.25 -1.25 13.06
C ARG A 549 12.63 -2.40 12.29
N VAL A 550 11.73 -2.14 11.35
CA VAL A 550 11.13 -3.19 10.51
C VAL A 550 12.21 -3.99 9.79
N ALA A 551 13.18 -3.30 9.18
CA ALA A 551 14.24 -3.92 8.41
C ALA A 551 15.33 -4.63 9.23
N THR A 552 15.39 -4.41 10.55
CA THR A 552 16.43 -4.99 11.41
C THR A 552 15.88 -6.01 12.40
N THR A 553 14.73 -5.72 13.03
CA THR A 553 14.16 -6.55 14.09
C THR A 553 12.88 -7.26 13.69
N LEU A 554 12.36 -7.08 12.47
CA LEU A 554 11.17 -7.74 11.94
C LEU A 554 11.39 -8.26 10.50
N ALA A 555 12.65 -8.55 10.17
CA ALA A 555 13.06 -8.98 8.83
C ALA A 555 12.83 -10.49 8.59
N THR A 556 12.71 -11.28 9.66
CA THR A 556 12.48 -12.73 9.57
C THR A 556 11.17 -13.15 10.23
N ALA A 557 10.64 -14.30 9.85
CA ALA A 557 9.38 -14.80 10.39
C ALA A 557 9.49 -15.10 11.90
N GLU A 558 10.64 -15.60 12.33
CA GLU A 558 10.96 -15.88 13.73
C GLU A 558 11.05 -14.61 14.57
N GLN A 559 11.65 -13.55 14.03
CA GLN A 559 11.67 -12.23 14.68
C GLN A 559 10.27 -11.64 14.82
N VAL A 560 9.43 -11.76 13.78
CA VAL A 560 8.04 -11.31 13.83
C VAL A 560 7.27 -12.11 14.88
N LEU A 561 7.40 -13.44 14.89
CA LEU A 561 6.73 -14.30 15.87
C LEU A 561 7.13 -13.92 17.31
N ALA A 562 8.43 -13.76 17.58
CA ALA A 562 8.91 -13.33 18.89
C ALA A 562 8.36 -11.95 19.30
N ALA A 563 8.23 -11.03 18.33
CA ALA A 563 7.64 -9.71 18.58
C ALA A 563 6.13 -9.77 18.83
N VAL A 564 5.40 -10.66 18.15
CA VAL A 564 3.97 -10.93 18.40
C VAL A 564 3.78 -11.46 19.83
N GLU A 565 4.57 -12.46 20.24
CA GLU A 565 4.54 -13.02 21.59
C GLU A 565 4.85 -11.97 22.66
N ALA A 566 5.86 -11.13 22.43
CA ALA A 566 6.17 -10.02 23.33
C ALA A 566 5.04 -8.97 23.39
N HIS A 567 4.41 -8.65 22.25
CA HIS A 567 3.29 -7.72 22.19
C HIS A 567 2.06 -8.25 22.93
N ARG A 568 1.84 -9.57 22.89
CA ARG A 568 0.79 -10.28 23.62
C ARG A 568 0.96 -10.12 25.14
N THR A 569 2.16 -10.41 25.65
CA THR A 569 2.46 -10.25 27.10
C THR A 569 2.32 -8.81 27.62
N THR A 570 2.46 -7.81 26.74
CA THR A 570 2.32 -6.40 27.10
C THR A 570 0.87 -5.90 27.01
N SER A 571 0.03 -6.54 26.18
CA SER A 571 -1.36 -6.14 25.91
C SER A 571 -2.39 -6.96 26.68
N GLU A 572 -2.02 -8.13 27.19
CA GLU A 572 -2.88 -8.96 28.02
C GLU A 572 -2.93 -8.42 29.46
N SER A 573 -4.06 -7.79 29.81
CA SER A 573 -4.50 -7.76 31.20
C SER A 573 -4.79 -9.22 31.60
N THR A 574 -3.94 -9.80 32.44
CA THR A 574 -4.33 -10.93 33.29
C THR A 574 -5.68 -10.60 33.95
N VAL A 575 -6.57 -11.58 34.13
CA VAL A 575 -7.73 -11.40 35.01
C VAL A 575 -7.22 -10.93 36.37
N VAL A 576 -7.47 -9.67 36.73
CA VAL A 576 -7.17 -9.14 38.06
C VAL A 576 -8.36 -9.47 38.93
N THR A 577 -8.23 -10.53 39.72
CA THR A 577 -9.19 -10.90 40.75
C THR A 577 -8.44 -11.11 42.06
N ASP A 578 -9.02 -10.63 43.15
CA ASP A 578 -8.53 -10.87 44.51
C ASP A 578 -9.03 -12.24 45.05
N ASP A 579 -9.85 -12.97 44.28
CA ASP A 579 -10.39 -14.27 44.66
C ASP A 579 -9.46 -15.42 44.17
N PRO A 580 -8.87 -16.20 45.10
CA PRO A 580 -7.93 -17.26 44.75
C PRO A 580 -8.58 -18.41 43.96
N VAL A 581 -9.88 -18.64 44.11
CA VAL A 581 -10.60 -19.68 43.36
C VAL A 581 -10.85 -19.23 41.93
N GLU A 582 -11.22 -17.96 41.73
CA GLU A 582 -11.36 -17.38 40.38
C GLU A 582 -10.03 -17.37 39.62
N ALA A 583 -8.93 -17.01 40.30
CA ALA A 583 -7.60 -17.06 39.72
C ALA A 583 -7.19 -18.48 39.27
N ALA A 584 -7.48 -19.48 40.09
CA ALA A 584 -7.19 -20.88 39.76
C ALA A 584 -8.03 -21.38 38.58
N VAL A 585 -9.34 -21.08 38.56
CA VAL A 585 -10.22 -21.45 37.44
C VAL A 585 -9.78 -20.76 36.14
N ALA A 586 -9.42 -19.48 36.19
CA ALA A 586 -8.90 -18.75 35.03
C ALA A 586 -7.58 -19.35 34.51
N ALA A 587 -6.71 -19.84 35.39
CA ALA A 587 -5.46 -20.50 35.01
C ALA A 587 -5.68 -21.89 34.37
N ILE A 588 -6.70 -22.63 34.83
CA ILE A 588 -7.12 -23.88 34.18
C ILE A 588 -7.66 -23.58 32.78
N TRP A 589 -8.47 -22.52 32.61
CA TRP A 589 -8.99 -22.10 31.30
C TRP A 589 -7.87 -21.69 30.36
N ALA A 590 -6.93 -20.87 30.83
CA ALA A 590 -5.80 -20.41 30.04
C ALA A 590 -4.98 -21.56 29.44
N ARG A 591 -4.83 -22.67 30.18
CA ARG A 591 -4.14 -23.88 29.71
C ARG A 591 -4.96 -24.75 28.75
N LEU A 592 -6.29 -24.70 28.84
CA LEU A 592 -7.17 -25.56 28.03
C LEU A 592 -7.62 -24.89 26.74
N LEU A 593 -7.70 -23.57 26.75
CA LEU A 593 -8.15 -22.75 25.63
C LEU A 593 -6.99 -22.07 24.91
N ASP A 594 -5.75 -22.21 25.41
CA ASP A 594 -4.52 -21.56 24.94
C ASP A 594 -4.54 -20.01 24.96
N PHE A 595 -5.59 -19.39 25.52
CA PHE A 595 -5.63 -17.97 25.86
C PHE A 595 -6.31 -17.76 27.23
N PRO A 596 -5.86 -16.78 28.03
CA PRO A 596 -6.51 -16.46 29.31
C PRO A 596 -7.85 -15.73 29.08
N PRO A 597 -8.89 -15.98 29.90
CA PRO A 597 -10.08 -15.14 29.88
C PRO A 597 -9.71 -13.68 30.19
N ARG A 598 -10.43 -12.71 29.62
CA ARG A 598 -10.19 -11.27 29.82
C ARG A 598 -10.98 -10.73 31.01
N SER A 599 -12.07 -11.39 31.37
CA SER A 599 -12.94 -11.09 32.51
C SER A 599 -13.35 -12.39 33.21
N VAL A 600 -13.59 -12.34 34.52
CA VAL A 600 -14.20 -13.47 35.25
C VAL A 600 -15.62 -13.80 34.76
N HIS A 601 -16.24 -12.90 33.99
CA HIS A 601 -17.57 -13.05 33.42
C HIS A 601 -17.56 -13.46 31.93
N ASP A 602 -16.40 -13.76 31.35
CA ASP A 602 -16.35 -14.27 29.99
C ASP A 602 -16.94 -15.69 29.92
N SER A 603 -17.77 -15.93 28.91
CA SER A 603 -18.37 -17.24 28.64
C SER A 603 -17.34 -18.21 28.08
N PHE A 604 -17.27 -19.43 28.64
CA PHE A 604 -16.37 -20.49 28.16
C PHE A 604 -16.55 -20.81 26.67
N PHE A 605 -17.79 -20.71 26.17
CA PHE A 605 -18.14 -21.04 24.79
C PHE A 605 -17.82 -19.91 23.82
N ASP A 606 -17.99 -18.66 24.23
CA ASP A 606 -17.66 -17.48 23.39
C ASP A 606 -16.15 -17.40 23.14
N LEU A 607 -15.40 -17.98 24.06
CA LEU A 607 -13.97 -18.18 24.03
C LEU A 607 -13.55 -19.43 23.20
N GLY A 608 -14.49 -20.14 22.56
CA GLY A 608 -14.16 -21.29 21.71
C GLY A 608 -14.07 -22.63 22.43
N GLY A 609 -14.51 -22.69 23.69
CA GLY A 609 -14.69 -23.93 24.42
C GLY A 609 -15.71 -24.87 23.75
N HIS A 610 -15.40 -26.17 23.70
CA HIS A 610 -16.28 -27.19 23.11
C HIS A 610 -16.35 -28.44 24.00
N SER A 611 -17.23 -29.38 23.64
CA SER A 611 -17.61 -30.54 24.47
C SER A 611 -16.45 -31.37 25.02
N MET A 612 -15.36 -31.51 24.27
CA MET A 612 -14.18 -32.26 24.73
C MET A 612 -13.33 -31.45 25.74
N LEU A 613 -13.30 -30.12 25.60
CA LEU A 613 -12.65 -29.23 26.56
C LEU A 613 -13.42 -29.15 27.87
N ILE A 614 -14.75 -29.27 27.87
CA ILE A 614 -15.56 -29.34 29.09
C ILE A 614 -15.18 -30.56 29.95
N VAL A 615 -14.97 -31.72 29.34
CA VAL A 615 -14.55 -32.93 30.06
C VAL A 615 -13.14 -32.76 30.65
N ARG A 616 -12.22 -32.19 29.88
CA ARG A 616 -10.85 -31.88 30.36
C ARG A 616 -10.86 -30.83 31.47
N PHE A 617 -11.73 -29.83 31.35
CA PHE A 617 -11.93 -28.78 32.34
C PHE A 617 -12.47 -29.34 33.65
N ALA A 618 -13.55 -30.13 33.62
CA ALA A 618 -14.11 -30.78 34.80
C ALA A 618 -13.08 -31.70 35.50
N THR A 619 -12.25 -32.39 34.72
CA THR A 619 -11.15 -33.23 35.23
C THR A 619 -10.09 -32.39 35.94
N ALA A 620 -9.65 -31.29 35.32
CA ALA A 620 -8.65 -30.39 35.91
C ALA A 620 -9.16 -29.69 37.17
N VAL A 621 -10.44 -29.28 37.21
CA VAL A 621 -11.06 -28.72 38.42
C VAL A 621 -11.10 -29.74 39.56
N ARG A 622 -11.42 -31.00 39.27
CA ARG A 622 -11.39 -32.07 40.28
C ARG A 622 -9.98 -32.29 40.81
N ASP A 623 -9.00 -32.38 39.92
CA ASP A 623 -7.62 -32.74 40.28
C ASP A 623 -6.89 -31.59 41.00
N GLU A 624 -7.19 -30.34 40.66
CA GLU A 624 -6.50 -29.16 41.21
C GLU A 624 -7.28 -28.45 42.33
N LEU A 625 -8.62 -28.51 42.33
CA LEU A 625 -9.48 -27.83 43.31
C LEU A 625 -10.28 -28.80 44.19
N GLY A 626 -10.16 -30.12 43.96
CA GLY A 626 -10.76 -31.16 44.81
C GLY A 626 -12.29 -31.26 44.72
N VAL A 627 -12.91 -30.59 43.74
CA VAL A 627 -14.36 -30.54 43.56
C VAL A 627 -14.74 -31.20 42.24
N GLU A 628 -15.66 -32.15 42.31
CA GLU A 628 -16.25 -32.76 41.12
C GLU A 628 -17.39 -31.87 40.60
N LEU A 629 -17.34 -31.50 39.31
CA LEU A 629 -18.39 -30.71 38.66
C LEU A 629 -19.36 -31.65 37.92
N ALA A 630 -20.66 -31.35 38.01
CA ALA A 630 -21.68 -32.10 37.30
C ALA A 630 -21.62 -31.73 35.80
N ILE A 631 -21.20 -32.69 34.98
CA ILE A 631 -20.92 -32.46 33.55
C ILE A 631 -22.20 -32.02 32.80
N ASP A 632 -23.35 -32.53 33.19
CA ASP A 632 -24.67 -32.17 32.68
C ASP A 632 -25.04 -30.69 32.92
N GLU A 633 -24.60 -30.09 34.02
CA GLU A 633 -24.77 -28.65 34.32
C GLU A 633 -23.88 -27.78 33.42
N LEU A 634 -22.68 -28.25 33.07
CA LEU A 634 -21.73 -27.55 32.19
C LEU A 634 -22.14 -27.62 30.71
N PHE A 635 -22.98 -28.59 30.31
CA PHE A 635 -23.46 -28.74 28.94
C PHE A 635 -24.76 -27.98 28.64
N THR A 636 -25.55 -27.67 29.65
CA THR A 636 -26.90 -27.12 29.49
C THR A 636 -26.95 -25.59 29.52
N THR A 637 -25.92 -24.94 30.06
CA THR A 637 -25.87 -23.49 30.22
C THR A 637 -24.48 -22.96 29.93
N ALA A 638 -24.37 -21.81 29.24
CA ALA A 638 -23.09 -21.10 29.16
C ALA A 638 -22.63 -20.70 30.57
N PHE A 639 -21.36 -20.91 30.90
CA PHE A 639 -20.81 -20.67 32.24
C PHE A 639 -19.55 -19.81 32.17
N THR A 640 -19.30 -19.05 33.23
CA THR A 640 -18.16 -18.13 33.37
C THR A 640 -17.18 -18.59 34.46
N VAL A 641 -16.00 -17.97 34.55
CA VAL A 641 -15.04 -18.22 35.65
C VAL A 641 -15.68 -17.97 37.01
N ALA A 642 -16.47 -16.90 37.14
CA ALA A 642 -17.17 -16.54 38.37
C ALA A 642 -18.22 -17.60 38.78
N ASP A 643 -18.97 -18.16 37.81
CA ASP A 643 -20.01 -19.18 38.07
C ASP A 643 -19.38 -20.48 38.60
N ILE A 644 -18.26 -20.90 38.01
CA ILE A 644 -17.55 -22.08 38.45
C ILE A 644 -16.89 -21.84 39.80
N ALA A 645 -16.26 -20.69 40.02
CA ALA A 645 -15.67 -20.35 41.32
C ALA A 645 -16.72 -20.30 42.43
N HIS A 646 -17.94 -19.80 42.14
CA HIS A 646 -19.06 -19.86 43.08
C HIS A 646 -19.47 -21.31 43.39
N THR A 647 -19.58 -22.15 42.36
CA THR A 647 -19.95 -23.57 42.52
C THR A 647 -18.91 -24.37 43.30
N VAL A 648 -17.62 -24.13 43.05
CA VAL A 648 -16.50 -24.75 43.77
C VAL A 648 -16.53 -24.37 45.24
N ARG A 649 -16.70 -23.07 45.56
CA ARG A 649 -16.79 -22.60 46.94
C ARG A 649 -17.95 -23.23 47.71
N ARG A 650 -19.13 -23.29 47.10
CA ARG A 650 -20.32 -23.91 47.71
C ARG A 650 -20.05 -25.38 48.06
N ARG A 651 -19.49 -26.15 47.13
CA ARG A 651 -19.21 -27.59 47.36
C ARG A 651 -18.05 -27.82 48.34
N GLN A 652 -17.09 -26.89 48.45
CA GLN A 652 -16.04 -26.95 49.47
C GLN A 652 -16.57 -26.68 50.88
N LEU A 653 -17.55 -25.77 51.01
CA LEU A 653 -18.24 -25.52 52.28
C LEU A 653 -19.08 -26.72 52.71
N ASP A 654 -19.89 -27.30 51.81
CA ASP A 654 -20.72 -28.47 52.11
C ASP A 654 -19.87 -29.68 52.59
N ARG A 655 -18.67 -29.85 52.01
CA ARG A 655 -17.74 -30.92 52.39
C ARG A 655 -17.05 -30.68 53.74
N ALA A 656 -16.85 -29.42 54.13
CA ALA A 656 -16.30 -29.07 55.43
C ALA A 656 -17.32 -29.39 56.54
N ASP A 657 -18.59 -29.08 56.32
CA ASP A 657 -19.69 -29.39 57.23
C ASP A 657 -19.88 -30.90 57.41
N ASP A 658 -19.78 -31.69 56.34
CA ASP A 658 -19.85 -33.16 56.41
C ASP A 658 -18.67 -33.79 57.17
N ALA A 659 -17.48 -33.18 57.09
CA ALA A 659 -16.30 -33.62 57.83
C ALA A 659 -16.41 -33.29 59.33
N GLU A 660 -16.91 -32.11 59.69
CA GLU A 660 -17.21 -31.76 61.09
C GLU A 660 -18.30 -32.68 61.67
N LEU A 661 -19.33 -33.01 60.88
CA LEU A 661 -20.37 -33.96 61.28
C LEU A 661 -19.80 -35.38 61.46
N ALA A 662 -18.89 -35.82 60.59
CA ALA A 662 -18.22 -37.11 60.70
C ALA A 662 -17.31 -37.19 61.94
N ASP A 663 -16.55 -36.12 62.25
CA ASP A 663 -15.73 -36.04 63.45
C ASP A 663 -16.59 -36.07 64.73
N LEU A 664 -17.73 -35.37 64.74
CA LEU A 664 -18.70 -35.43 65.85
C LEU A 664 -19.33 -36.82 66.03
N LEU A 665 -19.62 -37.52 64.92
CA LEU A 665 -20.16 -38.88 64.95
C LEU A 665 -19.10 -39.88 65.44
N ASP A 666 -17.84 -39.73 65.03
CA ASP A 666 -16.74 -40.59 65.48
C ASP A 666 -16.38 -40.32 66.96
N GLU A 667 -16.58 -39.09 67.45
CA GLU A 667 -16.50 -38.76 68.88
C GLU A 667 -17.63 -39.40 69.68
N LEU A 668 -18.85 -39.45 69.13
CA LEU A 668 -20.02 -40.12 69.71
C LEU A 668 -19.85 -41.66 69.77
N ASP A 669 -19.32 -42.29 68.72
CA ASP A 669 -19.11 -43.74 68.67
C ASP A 669 -17.98 -44.23 69.59
N ARG A 670 -17.10 -43.32 70.04
CA ARG A 670 -16.01 -43.61 70.98
C ARG A 670 -16.42 -43.48 72.44
N LEU A 671 -17.60 -42.95 72.74
CA LEU A 671 -18.14 -42.89 74.10
C LEU A 671 -18.73 -44.25 74.50
N SER A 672 -18.46 -44.70 75.72
CA SER A 672 -19.02 -45.94 76.25
C SER A 672 -20.50 -45.78 76.63
N ASP A 673 -21.28 -46.88 76.64
CA ASP A 673 -22.69 -46.90 77.06
C ASP A 673 -22.94 -46.35 78.49
N GLU A 674 -21.90 -46.29 79.34
CA GLU A 674 -21.95 -45.66 80.66
C GLU A 674 -21.76 -44.12 80.59
N GLU A 675 -20.91 -43.63 79.68
CA GLU A 675 -20.68 -42.19 79.47
C GLU A 675 -21.84 -41.53 78.73
N ILE A 676 -22.43 -42.22 77.75
CA ILE A 676 -23.65 -41.77 77.05
C ILE A 676 -24.84 -41.67 78.04
N ARG A 677 -24.96 -42.61 78.99
CA ARG A 677 -25.97 -42.52 80.06
C ARG A 677 -25.70 -41.38 81.04
N ALA A 678 -24.44 -41.10 81.38
CA ALA A 678 -24.09 -39.99 82.25
C ALA A 678 -24.38 -38.62 81.61
N MET A 679 -24.22 -38.49 80.28
CA MET A 679 -24.59 -37.27 79.55
C MET A 679 -26.11 -37.11 79.38
N LEU A 680 -26.87 -38.20 79.24
CA LEU A 680 -28.34 -38.17 79.18
C LEU A 680 -29.01 -37.95 80.55
N ASP A 681 -28.35 -38.27 81.67
CA ASP A 681 -28.82 -37.97 83.03
C ASP A 681 -28.63 -36.48 83.43
N VAL A 682 -27.91 -35.69 82.62
CA VAL A 682 -27.80 -34.22 82.81
C VAL A 682 -29.01 -33.47 82.22
N GLU A 683 -29.87 -34.13 81.42
CA GLU A 683 -31.12 -33.57 80.90
C GLU A 683 -32.38 -34.13 81.59
N ARG A 684 -32.37 -34.22 82.93
CA ARG A 684 -33.61 -34.42 83.71
C ARG A 684 -33.79 -33.45 84.87
#